data_AF-A0A8S3WT98-F1
#
_entry.id   AF-A0A8S3WT98-F1
#
_cell.length_a   1.000
_cell.length_b   1.000
_cell.length_c   1.000
_cell.angle_alpha   90.00
_cell.angle_beta   90.00
_cell.angle_gamma   90.00
#
_symmetry.space_group_name_H-M   'P 1'
#
loop_
_entity.id
_entity.type
_entity.pdbx_description
1 polymer ?
#
loop_
_entity_poly.entity_id
_entity_poly.type
_entity_poly.pdbx_seq_one_letter_code
_entity_poly.pdbx_strand_id
1 'polypeptide(L)'
;MESNGTRKGPLPGGRQGASGAGAGRDSMRTASRARGAARPPSSSSHPSSPPAGLVSAGSSRAQQSAPATGGVRRMRWTTQMNSNALRAYFRAKGGETGGFAYRARMHRLFAELEPSVIVTEQNLADRVRYILRSNTFDVTELERLRREAVPSSGENAAAEDAAPQLAEQTANVDAAVNTPVVVDSNDDGTVAQELELEQMRSTLEEAIVETRSTTLENRPRLPRLALSKRNRAVVRALNPMLVTYLEASRDLCDTDSILFGAALAVCRIIGAKLSTAGRATGQSSAIPAWRIRIEERIAKARALIGRLICFRSGNTRPRIVRTVRMAFAGTNVSLSQPDIMQKLTERIDDLKQRIAAWGKRIRRYTERSTRFNQNRLFQSDQKRLYKSLERPIVSGTGPAPNLADMVAFWRSLWSEPVNHNEGPWTEVVASQCASITPMDPVIITPDDVAEAVRRAPNWKSPGLDGLHHYWLKGFMVCHSVLARQFQEALNQKSLPSLFTTGITHLVPKDQGAIDPSKYRPITWKSENVWDRLTHTRPELIADGTNGDIACDSYNRYLEDVDELAYLGVDFYRFSLSWARILPTGRVDYVNLDGIRYYNALLDALAEKNIEPLVTLFHWDLPQSLQDLGGWANPKMVDYFRDYSDLCFKEFGDKVKSWITVNEPYEICEDAYGDLKKAPALDSHGVGNYLCSDTLLKAHAEVYHLYNDTYRPVQNGRIMISLNSIWYEPSDPSNAEQVALAEVANQFKFGWFAHPIFTEEGGYPAVMVENVAQQSAAEGLPKPRLEQFDEYWIQRIKGTSDFLGINHYTTHLITGAGVDPTAKSPSWLKDIGAVTTMEVGGDSASEWLRADKEREREREKERGKKKKIFININSNLQVVPTGFANLLRWCKSSYNDPPIYITENGYSDRGTLEDYGRIKYFNPNNNNPIYDYLTEILNVIYEDGVKVLGYTAWTLMDNFEWRAGFSERFGFYYVDITDPNRPRTPKLSVEYYKKLIAHRELPQDDRFKDPLQISKTEL
;
A
#
# COMPACT_ATOMS: atom_id res chain seq x y z
N MET A 1 37.82 -60.04 -29.89
CA MET A 1 36.43 -60.47 -30.12
C MET A 1 35.66 -59.19 -30.42
N GLU A 2 35.75 -58.59 -31.61
CA GLU A 2 35.29 -59.08 -32.95
C GLU A 2 33.76 -58.97 -33.08
N SER A 3 33.17 -58.49 -34.19
CA SER A 3 33.71 -58.03 -35.51
C SER A 3 32.87 -56.81 -35.97
N ASN A 4 33.39 -55.76 -36.64
CA ASN A 4 34.14 -55.62 -37.90
C ASN A 4 33.25 -55.75 -39.18
N GLY A 5 33.11 -54.68 -39.98
CA GLY A 5 32.12 -54.64 -41.08
C GLY A 5 32.09 -53.38 -41.97
N THR A 6 33.16 -53.09 -42.71
CA THR A 6 33.22 -51.95 -43.66
C THR A 6 32.72 -52.29 -45.08
N ARG A 7 32.01 -51.40 -45.79
CA ARG A 7 32.06 -51.32 -47.27
C ARG A 7 31.62 -49.98 -47.90
N LYS A 8 32.21 -49.74 -49.07
CA LYS A 8 32.27 -48.53 -49.93
C LYS A 8 30.90 -48.02 -50.44
N GLY A 9 30.82 -46.72 -50.77
CA GLY A 9 29.67 -46.08 -51.47
C GLY A 9 29.72 -46.21 -53.01
N PRO A 10 28.96 -45.36 -53.75
CA PRO A 10 29.63 -44.28 -54.50
C PRO A 10 28.85 -42.94 -54.66
N LEU A 11 29.57 -41.92 -55.13
CA LEU A 11 29.09 -40.68 -55.79
C LEU A 11 28.70 -40.97 -57.27
N PRO A 12 27.94 -40.13 -58.04
CA PRO A 12 28.22 -38.69 -58.23
C PRO A 12 27.07 -37.72 -58.65
N GLY A 13 27.41 -36.42 -58.76
CA GLY A 13 26.65 -35.39 -59.50
C GLY A 13 25.99 -34.30 -58.63
N GLY A 14 26.16 -32.99 -58.83
CA GLY A 14 27.12 -32.24 -59.66
C GLY A 14 26.48 -31.30 -60.69
N ARG A 15 26.87 -29.99 -60.67
CA ARG A 15 26.32 -28.85 -61.47
C ARG A 15 24.91 -28.43 -61.06
N GLN A 16 24.42 -27.18 -61.24
CA GLN A 16 24.94 -25.85 -61.61
C GLN A 16 23.90 -24.81 -61.08
N GLY A 17 24.13 -23.49 -60.97
CA GLY A 17 25.33 -22.68 -61.15
C GLY A 17 25.01 -21.17 -61.27
N ALA A 18 25.85 -20.34 -60.63
CA ALA A 18 26.26 -18.97 -61.01
C ALA A 18 25.26 -17.80 -61.28
N SER A 19 25.56 -16.68 -60.58
CA SER A 19 25.59 -15.27 -61.09
C SER A 19 24.27 -14.54 -61.41
N GLY A 20 24.20 -13.19 -61.38
CA GLY A 20 25.19 -12.13 -61.04
C GLY A 20 24.45 -10.84 -60.60
N ALA A 21 25.01 -9.86 -59.89
CA ALA A 21 26.27 -9.08 -60.04
C ALA A 21 26.04 -7.70 -60.72
N GLY A 22 26.64 -6.62 -60.16
CA GLY A 22 26.49 -5.22 -60.60
C GLY A 22 25.97 -4.30 -59.48
N ALA A 23 26.71 -3.43 -58.77
CA ALA A 23 28.07 -2.88 -58.84
C ALA A 23 28.24 -1.48 -59.48
N GLY A 24 28.54 -0.48 -58.62
CA GLY A 24 29.05 0.88 -58.89
C GLY A 24 29.22 1.59 -57.53
N ARG A 25 30.34 2.19 -57.09
CA ARG A 25 31.35 3.10 -57.70
C ARG A 25 30.81 4.49 -58.02
N ASP A 26 31.44 5.61 -57.66
CA ASP A 26 32.58 5.95 -56.75
C ASP A 26 32.33 7.42 -56.26
N SER A 27 33.16 8.24 -55.58
CA SER A 27 34.59 8.22 -55.21
C SER A 27 34.91 9.22 -54.06
N MET A 28 36.07 9.05 -53.39
CA MET A 28 36.86 10.11 -52.71
C MET A 28 36.29 10.80 -51.43
N ARG A 29 37.08 11.30 -50.46
CA ARG A 29 38.52 11.68 -50.44
C ARG A 29 39.14 11.57 -49.02
N THR A 30 40.40 11.08 -48.94
CA THR A 30 41.55 11.43 -48.04
C THR A 30 41.36 12.12 -46.66
N ALA A 31 42.19 11.87 -45.62
CA ALA A 31 43.26 10.87 -45.39
C ALA A 31 43.90 10.97 -43.97
N SER A 32 44.45 9.83 -43.48
CA SER A 32 45.59 9.73 -42.52
C SER A 32 45.36 10.14 -41.03
N ARG A 33 46.13 9.66 -40.03
CA ARG A 33 47.33 8.79 -40.03
C ARG A 33 47.46 7.95 -38.72
N ALA A 34 48.13 6.79 -38.85
CA ALA A 34 48.54 5.77 -37.85
C ALA A 34 49.30 6.29 -36.59
N ARG A 35 49.67 5.52 -35.54
CA ARG A 35 49.97 4.06 -35.30
C ARG A 35 49.41 3.65 -33.89
N GLY A 36 49.29 2.40 -33.40
CA GLY A 36 50.09 1.15 -33.50
C GLY A 36 51.09 1.04 -32.31
N ALA A 37 51.29 -0.08 -31.59
CA ALA A 37 50.71 -1.43 -31.63
C ALA A 37 51.04 -2.28 -30.35
N ALA A 38 50.48 -3.50 -30.27
CA ALA A 38 50.99 -4.73 -29.59
C ALA A 38 51.14 -4.91 -28.03
N ARG A 39 50.34 -5.88 -27.55
CA ARG A 39 50.40 -6.87 -26.43
C ARG A 39 51.72 -7.72 -26.34
N PRO A 40 51.93 -8.72 -25.40
CA PRO A 40 51.21 -9.13 -24.16
C PRO A 40 52.14 -9.45 -22.90
N PRO A 41 52.23 -10.64 -22.19
CA PRO A 41 52.12 -10.66 -20.70
C PRO A 41 53.05 -11.61 -19.85
N SER A 42 52.97 -11.55 -18.51
CA SER A 42 53.41 -12.57 -17.51
C SER A 42 53.02 -12.14 -16.06
N SER A 43 53.30 -12.89 -14.98
CA SER A 43 52.72 -14.16 -14.45
C SER A 43 53.32 -14.46 -13.05
N SER A 44 52.72 -15.34 -12.22
CA SER A 44 53.21 -15.86 -10.89
C SER A 44 53.26 -14.87 -9.69
N SER A 45 53.26 -15.23 -8.39
CA SER A 45 52.79 -16.44 -7.62
C SER A 45 52.80 -16.17 -6.08
N HIS A 46 52.06 -16.96 -5.28
CA HIS A 46 52.08 -16.96 -3.79
C HIS A 46 53.33 -17.63 -3.17
N PRO A 47 53.77 -17.23 -1.95
CA PRO A 47 53.45 -17.91 -0.65
C PRO A 47 53.30 -16.90 0.54
N SER A 48 53.14 -17.22 1.86
CA SER A 48 52.52 -18.31 2.66
C SER A 48 52.37 -17.85 4.16
N SER A 49 51.81 -18.70 5.05
CA SER A 49 51.65 -18.54 6.53
C SER A 49 51.78 -19.91 7.24
N PRO A 50 51.70 -20.10 8.60
CA PRO A 50 51.75 -19.17 9.74
C PRO A 50 53.07 -19.34 10.58
N PRO A 51 53.23 -19.98 11.79
CA PRO A 51 52.35 -20.67 12.77
C PRO A 51 52.43 -20.18 14.27
N ALA A 52 51.88 -21.02 15.17
CA ALA A 52 51.69 -20.99 16.63
C ALA A 52 52.82 -20.55 17.62
N GLY A 53 52.41 -20.10 18.82
CA GLY A 53 53.24 -19.94 20.03
C GLY A 53 52.46 -19.41 21.27
N LEU A 54 52.40 -20.15 22.37
CA LEU A 54 51.43 -19.99 23.48
C LEU A 54 52.05 -19.41 24.80
N VAL A 55 51.20 -18.82 25.66
CA VAL A 55 51.34 -18.59 27.14
C VAL A 55 51.78 -17.22 27.74
N SER A 56 50.84 -16.68 28.55
CA SER A 56 50.86 -15.81 29.76
C SER A 56 51.54 -14.42 29.91
N ALA A 57 50.69 -13.48 30.36
CA ALA A 57 50.85 -12.53 31.49
C ALA A 57 52.07 -11.57 31.60
N GLY A 58 51.78 -10.26 31.56
CA GLY A 58 52.66 -9.20 32.06
C GLY A 58 52.26 -7.80 31.58
N SER A 59 51.91 -6.87 32.48
CA SER A 59 51.52 -5.51 32.11
C SER A 59 52.66 -4.51 32.23
N SER A 60 52.98 -3.79 31.15
CA SER A 60 53.18 -2.32 31.10
C SER A 60 53.99 -1.83 29.89
N ARG A 61 53.79 -0.54 29.53
CA ARG A 61 54.66 0.33 28.71
C ARG A 61 55.26 -0.25 27.40
N ALA A 62 54.62 0.10 26.28
CA ALA A 62 55.32 0.31 24.99
C ALA A 62 55.52 1.82 24.74
N GLN A 63 56.57 2.21 24.01
CA GLN A 63 56.92 3.63 23.78
C GLN A 63 56.47 4.16 22.41
N GLN A 64 56.13 5.45 22.46
CA GLN A 64 56.02 6.46 21.40
C GLN A 64 56.47 6.11 19.96
N SER A 65 55.60 6.44 19.00
CA SER A 65 55.99 6.90 17.66
C SER A 65 55.49 8.34 17.42
N ALA A 66 56.07 9.07 16.47
CA ALA A 66 55.93 10.52 16.36
C ALA A 66 54.55 10.99 15.81
N PRO A 67 54.03 12.15 16.23
CA PRO A 67 52.69 12.61 15.87
C PRO A 67 52.61 13.24 14.46
N ALA A 68 51.58 12.85 13.69
CA ALA A 68 51.25 13.46 12.40
C ALA A 68 50.56 14.85 12.53
N THR A 69 50.65 15.66 11.48
CA THR A 69 50.39 17.10 11.51
C THR A 69 48.91 17.52 11.45
N GLY A 70 48.29 17.62 12.63
CA GLY A 70 47.45 18.75 13.05
C GLY A 70 46.40 19.35 12.09
N GLY A 71 45.26 18.67 11.93
CA GLY A 71 44.03 19.34 11.45
C GLY A 71 43.37 20.21 12.54
N VAL A 72 42.72 21.31 12.17
CA VAL A 72 42.06 22.24 13.12
C VAL A 72 40.93 21.53 13.88
N ARG A 73 41.19 21.22 15.15
CA ARG A 73 40.25 20.53 16.03
C ARG A 73 39.05 21.44 16.35
N ARG A 74 37.83 21.03 15.98
CA ARG A 74 36.60 21.74 16.42
C ARG A 74 36.58 21.82 17.95
N MET A 75 36.26 22.99 18.49
CA MET A 75 36.09 23.20 19.93
C MET A 75 35.04 22.23 20.50
N ARG A 76 35.46 21.41 21.48
CA ARG A 76 34.61 20.39 22.10
C ARG A 76 33.90 21.02 23.30
N TRP A 77 32.62 21.34 23.12
CA TRP A 77 31.78 21.92 24.17
C TRP A 77 31.60 20.95 25.33
N THR A 78 32.13 21.30 26.52
CA THR A 78 31.93 20.54 27.75
C THR A 78 30.50 20.71 28.27
N THR A 79 30.07 19.87 29.22
CA THR A 79 28.78 20.03 29.91
C THR A 79 28.67 21.41 30.57
N GLN A 80 29.70 21.83 31.31
CA GLN A 80 29.76 23.16 31.94
C GLN A 80 29.58 24.31 30.93
N MET A 81 30.25 24.27 29.78
CA MET A 81 30.07 25.28 28.72
C MET A 81 28.65 25.29 28.15
N ASN A 82 27.96 24.15 28.14
CA ASN A 82 26.55 24.07 27.72
C ASN A 82 25.62 24.66 28.79
N SER A 83 25.89 24.39 30.08
CA SER A 83 25.17 24.98 31.22
C SER A 83 25.36 26.51 31.27
N ASN A 84 26.59 26.99 31.09
CA ASN A 84 26.90 28.42 31.02
C ASN A 84 26.29 29.10 29.78
N ALA A 85 26.20 28.40 28.64
CA ALA A 85 25.48 28.89 27.47
C ALA A 85 23.96 29.03 27.74
N LEU A 86 23.37 28.13 28.54
CA LEU A 86 21.98 28.25 28.98
C LEU A 86 21.77 29.36 30.01
N ARG A 87 22.65 29.50 31.02
CA ARG A 87 22.62 30.63 31.99
C ARG A 87 22.64 31.97 31.27
N ALA A 88 23.57 32.15 30.32
CA ALA A 88 23.67 33.36 29.50
C ALA A 88 22.44 33.59 28.61
N TYR A 89 21.86 32.53 28.06
CA TYR A 89 20.60 32.58 27.29
C TYR A 89 19.40 33.00 28.15
N PHE A 90 19.24 32.41 29.34
CA PHE A 90 18.13 32.76 30.24
C PHE A 90 18.29 34.19 30.78
N ARG A 91 19.49 34.59 31.25
CA ARG A 91 19.78 35.97 31.70
C ARG A 91 19.54 37.02 30.62
N ALA A 92 19.84 36.72 29.36
CA ALA A 92 19.59 37.64 28.24
C ALA A 92 18.10 37.84 27.90
N LYS A 93 17.20 36.95 28.38
CA LYS A 93 15.81 36.83 27.91
C LYS A 93 14.82 37.79 28.58
N GLY A 94 15.18 38.39 29.71
CA GLY A 94 14.33 39.32 30.48
C GLY A 94 14.39 40.80 30.03
N GLY A 95 15.13 41.14 28.96
CA GLY A 95 15.31 42.53 28.54
C GLY A 95 14.49 42.91 27.31
N GLU A 96 13.55 43.83 27.45
CA GLU A 96 12.80 44.44 26.34
C GLU A 96 13.74 45.14 25.35
N THR A 97 14.04 44.50 24.22
CA THR A 97 14.49 45.13 22.95
C THR A 97 14.87 44.05 21.93
N GLY A 98 14.64 44.35 20.65
CA GLY A 98 14.71 43.43 19.51
C GLY A 98 15.88 42.44 19.42
N GLY A 99 15.60 41.28 18.81
CA GLY A 99 16.42 40.05 18.81
C GLY A 99 17.82 40.09 18.17
N PHE A 100 18.32 41.28 17.78
CA PHE A 100 19.76 41.50 17.52
C PHE A 100 20.49 41.83 18.83
N ALA A 101 20.00 42.81 19.61
CA ALA A 101 20.59 43.19 20.90
C ALA A 101 20.62 42.00 21.87
N TYR A 102 19.59 41.15 21.84
CA TYR A 102 19.52 39.88 22.55
C TYR A 102 20.76 38.99 22.38
N ARG A 103 21.29 38.86 21.16
CA ARG A 103 22.42 37.95 20.86
C ARG A 103 23.74 38.50 21.38
N ALA A 104 23.95 39.81 21.22
CA ALA A 104 25.10 40.50 21.80
C ALA A 104 25.08 40.46 23.34
N ARG A 105 23.89 40.61 23.98
CA ARG A 105 23.72 40.44 25.43
C ARG A 105 24.08 39.02 25.88
N MET A 106 23.49 37.99 25.25
CA MET A 106 23.78 36.58 25.52
C MET A 106 25.26 36.23 25.30
N HIS A 107 25.90 36.78 24.27
CA HIS A 107 27.32 36.54 24.00
C HIS A 107 28.24 37.18 25.03
N ARG A 108 27.95 38.41 25.47
CA ARG A 108 28.70 39.07 26.55
C ARG A 108 28.59 38.30 27.86
N LEU A 109 27.36 37.97 28.28
CA LEU A 109 27.09 37.17 29.48
C LEU A 109 27.76 35.78 29.44
N PHE A 110 27.92 35.18 28.25
CA PHE A 110 28.67 33.95 28.10
C PHE A 110 30.19 34.15 28.20
N ALA A 111 30.73 35.24 27.65
CA ALA A 111 32.14 35.59 27.78
C ALA A 111 32.53 35.99 29.23
N GLU A 112 31.58 36.47 30.03
CA GLU A 112 31.75 36.67 31.48
C GLU A 112 31.83 35.33 32.25
N LEU A 113 31.04 34.33 31.86
CA LEU A 113 31.01 33.00 32.48
C LEU A 113 32.14 32.06 32.00
N GLU A 114 32.64 32.26 30.78
CA GLU A 114 33.65 31.43 30.11
C GLU A 114 34.72 32.31 29.41
N PRO A 115 35.49 33.16 30.14
CA PRO A 115 36.37 34.17 29.54
C PRO A 115 37.54 33.60 28.73
N SER A 116 37.86 32.31 28.89
CA SER A 116 38.86 31.59 28.08
C SER A 116 38.30 31.03 26.76
N VAL A 117 36.98 31.13 26.52
CA VAL A 117 36.26 30.45 25.44
C VAL A 117 35.89 31.44 24.32
N ILE A 118 36.70 31.48 23.27
CA ILE A 118 36.45 32.33 22.10
C ILE A 118 35.40 31.70 21.17
N VAL A 119 34.14 32.13 21.30
CA VAL A 119 33.01 31.78 20.42
C VAL A 119 32.41 33.03 19.77
N THR A 120 31.66 32.86 18.68
CA THR A 120 30.87 33.96 18.05
C THR A 120 29.42 33.93 18.55
N GLU A 121 28.73 35.08 18.49
CA GLU A 121 27.28 35.17 18.81
C GLU A 121 26.45 34.11 18.09
N GLN A 122 26.72 33.88 16.80
CA GLN A 122 25.99 32.94 15.97
C GLN A 122 26.31 31.49 16.36
N ASN A 123 27.57 31.16 16.65
CA ASN A 123 27.95 29.82 17.13
C ASN A 123 27.29 29.50 18.48
N LEU A 124 27.28 30.47 19.40
CA LEU A 124 26.61 30.34 20.71
C LEU A 124 25.09 30.19 20.53
N ALA A 125 24.46 31.03 19.70
CA ALA A 125 23.03 30.98 19.42
C ALA A 125 22.61 29.69 18.68
N ASP A 126 23.47 29.12 17.84
CA ASP A 126 23.26 27.80 17.20
C ASP A 126 23.49 26.66 18.20
N ARG A 127 24.46 26.77 19.12
CA ARG A 127 24.70 25.78 20.17
C ARG A 127 23.54 25.71 21.18
N VAL A 128 23.01 26.84 21.62
CA VAL A 128 21.82 26.87 22.49
C VAL A 128 20.60 26.28 21.78
N ARG A 129 20.39 26.58 20.49
CA ARG A 129 19.33 25.95 19.68
C ARG A 129 19.57 24.46 19.37
N TYR A 130 20.79 23.95 19.55
CA TYR A 130 21.08 22.53 19.57
C TYR A 130 20.66 21.94 20.92
N ILE A 131 21.19 22.46 22.04
CA ILE A 131 20.95 21.99 23.41
C ILE A 131 19.44 21.86 23.70
N LEU A 132 18.66 22.90 23.38
CA LEU A 132 17.21 22.96 23.55
C LEU A 132 16.40 22.09 22.57
N ARG A 133 17.04 21.21 21.79
CA ARG A 133 16.42 20.30 20.81
C ARG A 133 16.95 18.87 20.86
N SER A 134 18.03 18.62 21.59
CA SER A 134 18.71 17.33 21.67
C SER A 134 18.72 16.76 23.09
N ASN A 135 17.72 17.12 23.91
CA ASN A 135 17.54 16.76 25.33
C ASN A 135 18.86 16.59 26.09
N THR A 136 19.76 17.57 25.93
CA THR A 136 21.16 17.48 26.41
C THR A 136 21.28 17.83 27.90
N PHE A 137 20.17 18.28 28.48
CA PHE A 137 19.88 18.35 29.90
C PHE A 137 18.43 17.88 30.07
N ASP A 138 18.10 17.25 31.20
CA ASP A 138 16.73 16.96 31.60
C ASP A 138 15.98 18.23 32.03
N VAL A 139 14.68 18.08 32.32
CA VAL A 139 13.79 19.19 32.70
C VAL A 139 14.24 19.82 34.03
N THR A 140 14.65 19.02 35.00
CA THR A 140 15.06 19.46 36.34
C THR A 140 16.33 20.31 36.30
N GLU A 141 17.35 19.89 35.54
CA GLU A 141 18.57 20.67 35.32
C GLU A 141 18.30 21.93 34.47
N LEU A 142 17.41 21.86 33.47
CA LEU A 142 16.96 23.04 32.71
C LEU A 142 16.26 24.07 33.61
N GLU A 143 15.44 23.62 34.56
CA GLU A 143 14.84 24.49 35.57
C GLU A 143 15.87 25.04 36.55
N ARG A 144 16.78 24.23 37.06
CA ARG A 144 17.84 24.65 37.98
C ARG A 144 18.69 25.77 37.36
N LEU A 145 19.13 25.60 36.10
CA LEU A 145 19.85 26.60 35.32
C LEU A 145 19.02 27.86 34.98
N ARG A 146 17.69 27.75 34.98
CA ARG A 146 16.73 28.87 34.80
C ARG A 146 16.49 29.63 36.11
N ARG A 147 16.47 28.95 37.26
CA ARG A 147 16.39 29.57 38.60
C ARG A 147 17.68 30.32 38.93
N GLU A 148 18.86 29.73 38.66
CA GLU A 148 20.18 30.40 38.74
C GLU A 148 20.36 31.62 37.81
N ALA A 149 19.44 31.83 36.86
CA ALA A 149 19.46 32.97 35.95
C ALA A 149 18.70 34.21 36.49
N VAL A 150 17.90 34.06 37.55
CA VAL A 150 17.17 35.15 38.20
C VAL A 150 18.03 35.76 39.31
N PRO A 151 18.27 37.09 39.34
CA PRO A 151 18.96 37.74 40.46
C PRO A 151 18.12 37.69 41.73
N SER A 152 18.74 37.38 42.87
CA SER A 152 18.12 37.49 44.19
C SER A 152 18.04 38.96 44.62
N SER A 153 16.90 39.61 44.38
CA SER A 153 16.49 40.77 45.19
C SER A 153 16.25 40.29 46.63
N GLY A 154 16.92 40.92 47.60
CA GLY A 154 16.95 40.44 48.98
C GLY A 154 15.68 40.73 49.79
N GLU A 155 15.63 40.04 50.94
CA GLU A 155 14.99 40.50 52.18
C GLU A 155 13.49 40.85 52.13
N ASN A 156 12.66 39.84 52.33
CA ASN A 156 11.96 39.76 53.62
C ASN A 156 11.63 38.29 53.97
N ALA A 157 11.73 37.94 55.25
CA ALA A 157 11.46 36.60 55.76
C ALA A 157 10.58 36.69 57.01
N ALA A 158 9.40 36.04 56.98
CA ALA A 158 8.59 35.73 58.15
C ALA A 158 7.52 34.67 57.80
N ALA A 159 7.17 33.86 58.80
CA ALA A 159 5.95 33.05 58.91
C ALA A 159 5.60 32.08 57.76
N GLU A 160 6.02 30.83 57.92
CA GLU A 160 5.05 29.73 57.79
C GLU A 160 4.05 29.86 58.96
N ASP A 161 2.75 30.05 58.70
CA ASP A 161 1.67 29.21 59.26
C ASP A 161 0.27 29.62 58.76
N ALA A 162 -0.72 28.76 59.01
CA ALA A 162 -2.17 29.00 58.90
C ALA A 162 -2.79 29.38 57.53
N ALA A 163 -3.56 28.44 56.97
CA ALA A 163 -4.84 28.76 56.32
C ALA A 163 -5.94 28.86 57.40
N PRO A 164 -7.14 29.46 57.16
CA PRO A 164 -7.70 29.90 55.87
C PRO A 164 -8.25 31.35 55.90
N GLN A 165 -9.21 31.65 55.01
CA GLN A 165 -10.00 32.89 54.85
C GLN A 165 -9.34 34.02 54.03
N LEU A 166 -9.86 34.23 52.81
CA LEU A 166 -10.65 35.44 52.51
C LEU A 166 -11.50 35.21 51.24
N ALA A 167 -12.81 35.05 51.46
CA ALA A 167 -13.79 35.68 50.57
C ALA A 167 -13.70 37.22 50.73
N GLU A 168 -14.43 37.99 49.94
CA GLU A 168 -14.49 39.47 50.01
C GLU A 168 -13.18 40.22 49.66
N GLN A 169 -12.87 40.27 48.36
CA GLN A 169 -12.41 41.53 47.76
C GLN A 169 -12.71 41.68 46.26
N THR A 170 -13.92 41.27 45.85
CA THR A 170 -14.50 41.62 44.54
C THR A 170 -15.00 43.06 44.53
N ALA A 171 -14.09 44.02 44.36
CA ALA A 171 -14.40 45.43 44.08
C ALA A 171 -13.23 46.13 43.34
N ASN A 172 -13.54 47.16 42.55
CA ASN A 172 -12.58 48.09 41.94
C ASN A 172 -11.58 47.56 40.88
N VAL A 173 -12.09 46.98 39.78
CA VAL A 173 -11.48 47.22 38.43
C VAL A 173 -12.52 47.64 37.38
N ASP A 174 -13.72 48.07 37.79
CA ASP A 174 -14.75 48.64 36.89
C ASP A 174 -14.47 50.12 36.56
N ALA A 175 -13.39 50.40 35.82
CA ALA A 175 -13.02 51.77 35.43
C ALA A 175 -12.14 51.90 34.16
N ALA A 176 -12.38 51.11 33.11
CA ALA A 176 -11.57 51.18 31.87
C ALA A 176 -12.34 51.13 30.52
N VAL A 177 -13.67 50.93 30.54
CA VAL A 177 -14.48 50.79 29.31
C VAL A 177 -15.61 51.82 29.30
N ASN A 178 -15.27 53.11 29.32
CA ASN A 178 -16.21 54.17 28.95
C ASN A 178 -15.48 55.42 28.44
N THR A 179 -15.60 55.69 27.14
CA THR A 179 -15.33 57.01 26.56
C THR A 179 -16.31 57.18 25.40
N PRO A 180 -17.43 57.89 25.59
CA PRO A 180 -18.46 57.99 24.57
C PRO A 180 -17.94 58.81 23.38
N VAL A 181 -18.10 58.27 22.17
CA VAL A 181 -17.88 59.06 20.95
C VAL A 181 -19.08 59.98 20.79
N VAL A 182 -18.89 61.25 21.10
CA VAL A 182 -19.87 62.30 20.78
C VAL A 182 -19.99 62.37 19.26
N VAL A 183 -21.18 62.04 18.76
CA VAL A 183 -21.61 62.34 17.39
C VAL A 183 -22.60 63.49 17.51
N ASP A 184 -22.18 64.69 17.11
CA ASP A 184 -23.08 65.83 17.08
C ASP A 184 -24.06 65.71 15.90
N SER A 185 -25.21 66.35 16.07
CA SER A 185 -26.45 66.17 15.35
C SER A 185 -26.41 66.55 13.87
N ASN A 186 -27.11 65.75 13.05
CA ASN A 186 -28.09 66.20 12.06
C ASN A 186 -29.00 65.02 11.65
N ASP A 187 -30.17 65.35 11.11
CA ASP A 187 -31.37 64.47 11.09
C ASP A 187 -31.36 63.31 10.07
N ASP A 188 -32.45 62.53 10.04
CA ASP A 188 -32.76 61.37 9.16
C ASP A 188 -31.84 60.14 9.27
N GLY A 189 -30.64 60.25 9.84
CA GLY A 189 -29.63 59.17 9.79
C GLY A 189 -29.80 58.01 10.79
N THR A 190 -30.50 58.20 11.91
CA THR A 190 -30.50 57.27 13.06
C THR A 190 -31.43 56.08 12.88
N VAL A 191 -32.69 56.31 12.50
CA VAL A 191 -33.71 55.25 12.33
C VAL A 191 -33.27 54.20 11.30
N ALA A 192 -32.56 54.63 10.24
CA ALA A 192 -31.98 53.72 9.25
C ALA A 192 -30.87 52.84 9.83
N GLN A 193 -30.05 53.36 10.75
CA GLN A 193 -28.99 52.58 11.41
C GLN A 193 -29.54 51.59 12.43
N GLU A 194 -30.58 51.96 13.18
CA GLU A 194 -31.27 51.03 14.08
C GLU A 194 -31.95 49.88 13.31
N LEU A 195 -32.60 50.19 12.18
CA LEU A 195 -33.21 49.19 11.31
C LEU A 195 -32.17 48.24 10.66
N GLU A 196 -31.02 48.76 10.21
CA GLU A 196 -29.91 47.92 9.73
C GLU A 196 -29.35 47.02 10.85
N LEU A 197 -29.24 47.52 12.09
CA LEU A 197 -28.72 46.75 13.22
C LEU A 197 -29.66 45.61 13.63
N GLU A 198 -30.98 45.85 13.66
CA GLU A 198 -31.94 44.79 14.01
C GLU A 198 -32.03 43.72 12.90
N GLN A 199 -31.92 44.11 11.62
CA GLN A 199 -31.82 43.15 10.52
C GLN A 199 -30.53 42.31 10.60
N MET A 200 -29.42 42.90 11.05
CA MET A 200 -28.17 42.16 11.32
C MET A 200 -28.31 41.21 12.52
N ARG A 201 -29.07 41.56 13.56
CA ARG A 201 -29.38 40.66 14.69
C ARG A 201 -30.22 39.46 14.22
N SER A 202 -31.34 39.69 13.55
CA SER A 202 -32.20 38.61 13.02
C SER A 202 -31.40 37.64 12.13
N THR A 203 -30.57 38.16 11.22
CA THR A 203 -29.70 37.32 10.35
C THR A 203 -28.68 36.51 11.15
N LEU A 204 -28.24 36.99 12.32
CA LEU A 204 -27.33 36.29 13.21
C LEU A 204 -28.03 35.15 13.97
N GLU A 205 -29.24 35.39 14.48
CA GLU A 205 -30.01 34.39 15.23
C GLU A 205 -30.39 33.19 14.35
N GLU A 206 -30.91 33.44 13.15
CA GLU A 206 -31.21 32.39 12.15
C GLU A 206 -29.98 31.51 11.88
N ALA A 207 -28.82 32.13 11.64
CA ALA A 207 -27.58 31.41 11.33
C ALA A 207 -27.02 30.61 12.53
N ILE A 208 -27.20 31.09 13.77
CA ILE A 208 -26.82 30.35 14.98
C ILE A 208 -27.77 29.15 15.21
N VAL A 209 -29.08 29.32 15.04
CA VAL A 209 -30.07 28.24 15.19
C VAL A 209 -29.85 27.15 14.13
N GLU A 210 -29.70 27.54 12.87
CA GLU A 210 -29.36 26.65 11.75
C GLU A 210 -28.09 25.85 12.04
N THR A 211 -27.00 26.52 12.44
CA THR A 211 -25.71 25.87 12.72
C THR A 211 -25.75 24.93 13.93
N ARG A 212 -26.54 25.24 14.96
CA ARG A 212 -26.79 24.35 16.12
C ARG A 212 -27.60 23.11 15.73
N SER A 213 -28.48 23.21 14.74
CA SER A 213 -29.23 22.07 14.19
C SER A 213 -28.48 21.25 13.13
N THR A 214 -27.39 21.79 12.56
CA THR A 214 -26.67 21.20 11.42
C THR A 214 -25.42 20.44 11.89
N THR A 215 -25.38 19.12 11.61
CA THR A 215 -24.20 18.30 11.88
C THR A 215 -22.98 18.80 11.10
N LEU A 216 -21.79 18.64 11.69
CA LEU A 216 -20.55 19.27 11.22
C LEU A 216 -20.21 18.93 9.76
N GLU A 217 -20.51 17.70 9.32
CA GLU A 217 -20.31 17.21 7.94
C GLU A 217 -21.18 17.94 6.89
N ASN A 218 -22.34 18.46 7.29
CA ASN A 218 -23.30 19.14 6.41
C ASN A 218 -23.12 20.67 6.36
N ARG A 219 -22.13 21.22 7.09
CA ARG A 219 -21.92 22.67 7.17
C ARG A 219 -21.38 23.27 5.86
N PRO A 220 -21.94 24.39 5.35
CA PRO A 220 -21.55 24.96 4.07
C PRO A 220 -20.16 25.59 4.12
N ARG A 221 -19.30 25.31 3.14
CA ARG A 221 -17.94 25.86 3.15
C ARG A 221 -17.93 27.39 2.98
N LEU A 222 -17.52 28.09 4.04
CA LEU A 222 -17.48 29.56 4.07
C LEU A 222 -16.40 30.13 3.12
N PRO A 223 -16.72 31.18 2.34
CA PRO A 223 -15.80 31.77 1.39
C PRO A 223 -14.69 32.60 2.05
N ARG A 224 -13.54 32.71 1.38
CA ARG A 224 -12.43 33.56 1.83
C ARG A 224 -12.75 35.05 1.63
N LEU A 225 -13.24 35.71 2.67
CA LEU A 225 -13.52 37.15 2.64
C LEU A 225 -12.24 38.01 2.60
N ALA A 226 -12.33 39.14 1.90
CA ALA A 226 -11.29 40.15 1.86
C ALA A 226 -11.38 41.11 3.07
N LEU A 227 -10.24 41.61 3.55
CA LEU A 227 -10.14 42.57 4.65
C LEU A 227 -10.45 44.03 4.21
N SER A 228 -11.65 44.22 3.66
CA SER A 228 -12.17 45.55 3.27
C SER A 228 -12.56 46.41 4.49
N LYS A 229 -12.82 47.71 4.31
CA LYS A 229 -13.40 48.55 5.38
C LYS A 229 -14.81 48.04 5.78
N ARG A 230 -15.68 47.73 4.80
CA ARG A 230 -17.04 47.19 5.01
C ARG A 230 -17.05 45.87 5.78
N ASN A 231 -16.22 44.91 5.39
CA ASN A 231 -16.20 43.58 6.00
C ASN A 231 -15.74 43.66 7.48
N ARG A 232 -14.81 44.56 7.80
CA ARG A 232 -14.43 44.88 9.19
C ARG A 232 -15.45 45.74 9.94
N ALA A 233 -16.41 46.37 9.27
CA ALA A 233 -17.52 47.06 9.93
C ALA A 233 -18.55 46.02 10.40
N VAL A 234 -19.04 45.16 9.51
CA VAL A 234 -20.02 44.10 9.83
C VAL A 234 -19.52 43.18 10.96
N VAL A 235 -18.27 42.71 10.90
CA VAL A 235 -17.68 41.88 11.97
C VAL A 235 -17.64 42.62 13.32
N ARG A 236 -17.40 43.94 13.33
CA ARG A 236 -17.39 44.75 14.56
C ARG A 236 -18.79 45.10 15.07
N ALA A 237 -19.80 45.16 14.20
CA ALA A 237 -21.19 45.39 14.58
C ALA A 237 -21.81 44.14 15.24
N LEU A 238 -21.50 42.94 14.73
CA LEU A 238 -21.98 41.69 15.33
C LEU A 238 -21.21 41.27 16.59
N ASN A 239 -19.93 41.65 16.73
CA ASN A 239 -19.10 41.18 17.84
C ASN A 239 -19.69 41.48 19.26
N PRO A 240 -20.30 42.65 19.54
CA PRO A 240 -21.06 42.88 20.77
C PRO A 240 -22.34 42.04 20.88
N MET A 241 -23.05 41.78 19.78
CA MET A 241 -24.27 40.96 19.78
C MET A 241 -23.97 39.50 20.17
N LEU A 242 -22.78 39.00 19.85
CA LEU A 242 -22.35 37.64 20.19
C LEU A 242 -22.17 37.38 21.68
N VAL A 243 -22.03 38.42 22.52
CA VAL A 243 -21.80 38.29 23.97
C VAL A 243 -22.86 37.38 24.60
N THR A 244 -24.14 37.69 24.41
CA THR A 244 -25.25 36.96 25.03
C THR A 244 -25.31 35.48 24.64
N TYR A 245 -25.04 35.14 23.37
CA TYR A 245 -25.06 33.75 22.90
C TYR A 245 -23.82 32.96 23.36
N LEU A 246 -22.65 33.62 23.43
CA LEU A 246 -21.38 33.00 23.86
C LEU A 246 -21.31 32.85 25.39
N GLU A 247 -21.83 33.79 26.16
CA GLU A 247 -21.95 33.65 27.62
C GLU A 247 -22.90 32.51 27.99
N ALA A 248 -24.01 32.37 27.27
CA ALA A 248 -24.93 31.23 27.37
C ALA A 248 -24.40 29.93 26.74
N SER A 249 -23.17 29.90 26.23
CA SER A 249 -22.59 28.70 25.58
C SER A 249 -22.18 27.66 26.61
N ARG A 250 -22.71 26.44 26.43
CA ARG A 250 -22.59 25.33 27.39
C ARG A 250 -21.25 24.61 27.33
N ASP A 251 -20.67 24.48 26.13
CA ASP A 251 -19.44 23.74 25.89
C ASP A 251 -18.70 24.26 24.64
N LEU A 252 -17.53 23.68 24.35
CA LEU A 252 -16.68 24.08 23.22
C LEU A 252 -17.31 23.81 21.85
N CYS A 253 -18.17 22.79 21.72
CA CYS A 253 -18.87 22.46 20.47
C CYS A 253 -20.03 23.42 20.21
N ASP A 254 -20.72 23.87 21.26
CA ASP A 254 -21.72 24.94 21.20
C ASP A 254 -21.05 26.28 20.85
N THR A 255 -19.88 26.59 21.43
CA THR A 255 -19.08 27.79 21.09
C THR A 255 -18.60 27.79 19.65
N ASP A 256 -18.12 26.65 19.12
CA ASP A 256 -17.81 26.52 17.69
C ASP A 256 -19.05 26.74 16.81
N SER A 257 -20.20 26.18 17.20
CA SER A 257 -21.46 26.33 16.47
C SER A 257 -21.95 27.78 16.43
N ILE A 258 -21.80 28.53 17.52
CA ILE A 258 -22.09 29.97 17.56
C ILE A 258 -21.10 30.74 16.67
N LEU A 259 -19.81 30.42 16.72
CA LEU A 259 -18.77 31.08 15.91
C LEU A 259 -18.92 30.83 14.41
N PHE A 260 -19.31 29.62 14.02
CA PHE A 260 -19.62 29.29 12.64
C PHE A 260 -20.91 29.99 12.19
N GLY A 261 -21.96 30.00 13.02
CA GLY A 261 -23.20 30.75 12.76
C GLY A 261 -22.94 32.25 12.57
N ALA A 262 -22.08 32.84 13.40
CA ALA A 262 -21.63 34.22 13.26
C ALA A 262 -20.88 34.48 11.94
N ALA A 263 -19.98 33.57 11.56
CA ALA A 263 -19.24 33.65 10.31
C ALA A 263 -20.14 33.49 9.07
N LEU A 264 -21.17 32.63 9.17
CA LEU A 264 -22.22 32.43 8.18
C LEU A 264 -23.10 33.68 8.03
N ALA A 265 -23.54 34.29 9.14
CA ALA A 265 -24.28 35.55 9.16
C ALA A 265 -23.50 36.69 8.50
N VAL A 266 -22.21 36.86 8.82
CA VAL A 266 -21.35 37.85 8.13
C VAL A 266 -21.27 37.59 6.63
N CYS A 267 -21.23 36.32 6.19
CA CYS A 267 -21.25 35.99 4.77
C CYS A 267 -22.60 36.35 4.11
N ARG A 268 -23.74 36.13 4.79
CA ARG A 268 -25.08 36.52 4.33
C ARG A 268 -25.21 38.05 4.20
N ILE A 269 -24.90 38.80 5.27
CA ILE A 269 -24.96 40.28 5.31
C ILE A 269 -24.05 40.95 4.26
N ILE A 270 -22.95 40.31 3.89
CA ILE A 270 -22.01 40.82 2.86
C ILE A 270 -22.42 40.39 1.43
N GLY A 271 -23.43 39.51 1.27
CA GLY A 271 -23.82 38.96 -0.03
C GLY A 271 -22.76 38.01 -0.62
N ALA A 272 -21.95 37.37 0.23
CA ALA A 272 -20.88 36.49 -0.21
C ALA A 272 -21.46 35.13 -0.64
N LYS A 273 -21.25 34.75 -1.90
CA LYS A 273 -21.68 33.44 -2.42
C LYS A 273 -21.07 32.30 -1.59
N LEU A 274 -21.93 31.60 -0.85
CA LEU A 274 -21.59 30.38 -0.14
C LEU A 274 -21.37 29.25 -1.16
N SER A 275 -20.38 28.39 -0.90
CA SER A 275 -20.08 27.27 -1.77
C SER A 275 -20.95 26.05 -1.39
N THR A 276 -22.10 25.90 -2.04
CA THR A 276 -22.79 24.60 -2.14
C THR A 276 -21.86 23.61 -2.85
N ALA A 277 -21.16 22.79 -2.07
CA ALA A 277 -20.31 21.65 -2.45
C ALA A 277 -19.69 21.66 -3.89
N GLY A 278 -18.74 22.57 -4.17
CA GLY A 278 -18.06 22.60 -5.49
C GLY A 278 -16.64 23.18 -5.46
N ARG A 279 -15.63 22.37 -5.82
CA ARG A 279 -14.22 22.83 -5.92
C ARG A 279 -13.96 23.52 -7.28
N ALA A 280 -14.16 24.83 -7.34
CA ALA A 280 -13.71 25.66 -8.48
C ALA A 280 -12.22 26.05 -8.39
N THR A 281 -11.59 26.32 -9.54
CA THR A 281 -10.12 26.46 -9.68
C THR A 281 -9.66 27.89 -9.98
N GLY A 282 -8.39 28.21 -9.68
CA GLY A 282 -7.78 29.50 -9.99
C GLY A 282 -6.26 29.50 -9.76
N GLN A 283 -5.48 30.09 -10.68
CA GLN A 283 -4.01 30.07 -10.65
C GLN A 283 -3.40 31.45 -10.37
N SER A 284 -2.22 31.46 -9.75
CA SER A 284 -1.22 32.51 -9.96
C SER A 284 0.19 31.95 -9.73
N SER A 285 1.14 32.30 -10.59
CA SER A 285 2.51 31.77 -10.56
C SER A 285 3.55 32.88 -10.69
N ALA A 286 4.18 33.24 -9.58
CA ALA A 286 5.36 34.11 -9.53
C ALA A 286 6.47 33.43 -8.73
N ILE A 287 7.73 33.54 -9.18
CA ILE A 287 8.87 32.92 -8.50
C ILE A 287 9.07 33.61 -7.13
N PRO A 288 9.03 32.88 -6.00
CA PRO A 288 9.12 33.50 -4.68
C PRO A 288 10.44 34.24 -4.48
N ALA A 289 10.38 35.51 -4.05
CA ALA A 289 11.54 36.38 -3.87
C ALA A 289 12.63 35.84 -2.91
N TRP A 290 12.30 34.85 -2.07
CA TRP A 290 13.32 34.17 -1.25
C TRP A 290 14.26 33.28 -2.09
N ARG A 291 13.82 32.73 -3.22
CA ARG A 291 14.62 31.89 -4.12
C ARG A 291 15.72 32.73 -4.79
N ILE A 292 15.33 33.86 -5.38
CA ILE A 292 16.21 34.84 -6.03
C ILE A 292 17.35 35.24 -5.07
N ARG A 293 17.01 35.61 -3.84
CA ARG A 293 17.97 35.99 -2.78
C ARG A 293 18.95 34.86 -2.37
N ILE A 294 18.68 33.60 -2.70
CA ILE A 294 19.59 32.48 -2.46
C ILE A 294 20.42 32.15 -3.71
N GLU A 295 19.85 32.28 -4.91
CA GLU A 295 20.57 32.15 -6.18
C GLU A 295 21.68 33.22 -6.30
N GLU A 296 21.40 34.47 -5.92
CA GLU A 296 22.42 35.52 -5.78
C GLU A 296 23.55 35.16 -4.80
N ARG A 297 23.21 34.55 -3.65
CA ARG A 297 24.20 34.18 -2.62
C ARG A 297 25.12 33.07 -3.12
N ILE A 298 24.59 32.11 -3.88
CA ILE A 298 25.38 31.09 -4.56
C ILE A 298 26.32 31.73 -5.60
N ALA A 299 25.82 32.66 -6.43
CA ALA A 299 26.64 33.34 -7.43
C ALA A 299 27.80 34.13 -6.79
N LYS A 300 27.49 34.94 -5.77
CA LYS A 300 28.47 35.73 -5.00
C LYS A 300 29.52 34.83 -4.32
N ALA A 301 29.12 33.69 -3.75
CA ALA A 301 30.04 32.72 -3.15
C ALA A 301 30.92 31.98 -4.17
N ARG A 302 30.38 31.55 -5.33
CA ARG A 302 31.16 30.94 -6.41
C ARG A 302 32.22 31.89 -6.96
N ALA A 303 31.85 33.14 -7.20
CA ALA A 303 32.78 34.18 -7.64
C ALA A 303 33.84 34.51 -6.57
N LEU A 304 33.58 34.26 -5.29
CA LEU A 304 34.58 34.39 -4.22
C LEU A 304 35.56 33.20 -4.24
N ILE A 305 35.05 31.96 -4.29
CA ILE A 305 35.88 30.74 -4.40
C ILE A 305 36.87 30.84 -5.57
N GLY A 306 36.42 31.24 -6.77
CA GLY A 306 37.31 31.37 -7.93
C GLY A 306 38.49 32.31 -7.67
N ARG A 307 38.26 33.46 -7.01
CA ARG A 307 39.31 34.42 -6.68
C ARG A 307 40.23 33.95 -5.55
N LEU A 308 39.71 33.17 -4.59
CA LEU A 308 40.53 32.49 -3.57
C LEU A 308 41.44 31.41 -4.21
N ILE A 309 40.93 30.66 -5.20
CA ILE A 309 41.72 29.67 -5.95
C ILE A 309 42.83 30.36 -6.77
N CYS A 310 42.54 31.45 -7.50
CA CYS A 310 43.57 32.19 -8.23
C CYS A 310 44.67 32.73 -7.30
N PHE A 311 44.33 33.20 -6.10
CA PHE A 311 45.33 33.63 -5.11
C PHE A 311 46.16 32.44 -4.60
N ARG A 312 45.52 31.29 -4.33
CA ARG A 312 46.19 30.04 -3.93
C ARG A 312 47.12 29.49 -5.03
N SER A 313 46.85 29.78 -6.30
CA SER A 313 47.74 29.49 -7.44
C SER A 313 48.75 30.60 -7.74
N GLY A 314 49.16 31.38 -6.72
CA GLY A 314 50.22 32.38 -6.82
C GLY A 314 49.84 33.73 -7.48
N ASN A 315 48.58 33.97 -7.86
CA ASN A 315 48.20 35.21 -8.55
C ASN A 315 48.00 36.38 -7.57
N THR A 316 49.07 37.14 -7.35
CA THR A 316 49.15 38.26 -6.39
C THR A 316 48.68 39.62 -6.93
N ARG A 317 48.00 39.67 -8.09
CA ARG A 317 47.49 40.94 -8.67
C ARG A 317 46.66 41.72 -7.62
N PRO A 318 46.88 43.04 -7.41
CA PRO A 318 46.29 43.78 -6.28
C PRO A 318 44.77 43.69 -6.13
N ARG A 319 44.03 43.58 -7.25
CA ARG A 319 42.57 43.40 -7.28
C ARG A 319 42.12 42.06 -6.65
N ILE A 320 42.91 41.00 -6.82
CA ILE A 320 42.70 39.69 -6.19
C ILE A 320 43.04 39.81 -4.70
N VAL A 321 44.22 40.32 -4.33
CA VAL A 321 44.66 40.48 -2.93
C VAL A 321 43.63 41.29 -2.11
N ARG A 322 43.10 42.39 -2.64
CA ARG A 322 42.03 43.18 -2.00
C ARG A 322 40.75 42.36 -1.78
N THR A 323 40.39 41.50 -2.73
CA THR A 323 39.23 40.60 -2.61
C THR A 323 39.46 39.52 -1.55
N VAL A 324 40.68 38.97 -1.43
CA VAL A 324 41.01 37.99 -0.38
C VAL A 324 41.00 38.65 0.99
N ARG A 325 41.55 39.87 1.15
CA ARG A 325 41.43 40.65 2.41
C ARG A 325 39.96 40.86 2.80
N MET A 326 39.08 41.13 1.85
CA MET A 326 37.63 41.24 2.10
C MET A 326 36.97 39.88 2.46
N ALA A 327 37.49 38.75 1.97
CA ALA A 327 36.97 37.41 2.29
C ALA A 327 37.19 36.99 3.76
N PHE A 328 38.20 37.59 4.40
CA PHE A 328 38.62 37.40 5.79
C PHE A 328 38.46 38.68 6.64
N ALA A 329 37.75 39.70 6.14
CA ALA A 329 37.47 40.89 6.93
C ALA A 329 36.62 40.52 8.17
N GLY A 330 37.04 40.97 9.34
CA GLY A 330 36.44 40.56 10.62
C GLY A 330 36.91 39.19 11.14
N THR A 331 38.02 38.64 10.64
CA THR A 331 38.68 37.46 11.22
C THR A 331 40.18 37.71 11.43
N ASN A 332 40.79 37.00 12.40
CA ASN A 332 42.20 37.20 12.81
C ASN A 332 43.22 36.56 11.82
N VAL A 333 42.92 36.57 10.53
CA VAL A 333 43.71 35.93 9.47
C VAL A 333 44.49 36.99 8.69
N SER A 334 45.81 37.04 8.90
CA SER A 334 46.70 37.86 8.08
C SER A 334 47.19 37.08 6.86
N LEU A 335 47.30 37.77 5.72
CA LEU A 335 47.88 37.21 4.49
C LEU A 335 49.39 36.92 4.58
N SER A 336 50.05 37.33 5.68
CA SER A 336 51.45 37.03 5.98
C SER A 336 51.67 35.81 6.89
N GLN A 337 50.61 35.14 7.34
CA GLN A 337 50.73 33.95 8.21
C GLN A 337 51.15 32.70 7.39
N PRO A 338 52.06 31.85 7.89
CA PRO A 338 52.50 30.64 7.16
C PRO A 338 51.36 29.67 6.81
N ASP A 339 50.33 29.60 7.66
CA ASP A 339 49.16 28.71 7.50
C ASP A 339 48.07 29.29 6.58
N ILE A 340 48.31 30.42 5.91
CA ILE A 340 47.32 31.07 5.05
C ILE A 340 46.76 30.15 3.96
N MET A 341 47.57 29.22 3.43
CA MET A 341 47.13 28.27 2.40
C MET A 341 46.17 27.19 2.93
N GLN A 342 46.29 26.84 4.21
CA GLN A 342 45.33 25.98 4.91
C GLN A 342 44.03 26.75 5.16
N LYS A 343 44.10 27.94 5.76
CA LYS A 343 42.95 28.82 6.02
C LYS A 343 42.19 29.20 4.74
N LEU A 344 42.88 29.41 3.62
CA LEU A 344 42.29 29.59 2.29
C LEU A 344 41.48 28.37 1.84
N THR A 345 42.00 27.16 2.09
CA THR A 345 41.34 25.91 1.70
C THR A 345 40.11 25.65 2.59
N GLU A 346 40.24 25.80 3.91
CA GLU A 346 39.11 25.73 4.86
C GLU A 346 38.00 26.74 4.50
N ARG A 347 38.37 27.98 4.12
CA ARG A 347 37.41 29.01 3.69
C ARG A 347 36.76 28.72 2.34
N ILE A 348 37.49 28.12 1.40
CA ILE A 348 36.92 27.62 0.14
C ILE A 348 35.89 26.53 0.43
N ASP A 349 36.15 25.63 1.38
CA ASP A 349 35.27 24.51 1.69
C ASP A 349 34.04 24.89 2.53
N ASP A 350 34.15 25.86 3.45
CA ASP A 350 33.01 26.56 4.07
C ASP A 350 32.07 27.14 3.00
N LEU A 351 32.62 27.83 2.00
CA LEU A 351 31.83 28.40 0.90
C LEU A 351 31.20 27.30 0.01
N LYS A 352 31.90 26.19 -0.28
CA LYS A 352 31.32 25.03 -0.99
C LYS A 352 30.15 24.43 -0.21
N GLN A 353 30.31 24.21 1.10
CA GLN A 353 29.25 23.65 1.97
C GLN A 353 28.02 24.56 2.02
N ARG A 354 28.21 25.89 2.12
CA ARG A 354 27.11 26.86 2.04
C ARG A 354 26.40 26.83 0.69
N ILE A 355 27.15 26.76 -0.43
CA ILE A 355 26.58 26.61 -1.77
C ILE A 355 25.78 25.32 -1.89
N ALA A 356 26.26 24.20 -1.35
CA ALA A 356 25.54 22.92 -1.35
C ALA A 356 24.24 22.99 -0.54
N ALA A 357 24.26 23.57 0.66
CA ALA A 357 23.07 23.75 1.50
C ALA A 357 22.02 24.68 0.86
N TRP A 358 22.47 25.79 0.27
CA TRP A 358 21.62 26.72 -0.48
C TRP A 358 21.04 26.08 -1.74
N GLY A 359 21.86 25.34 -2.49
CA GLY A 359 21.44 24.56 -3.65
C GLY A 359 20.40 23.50 -3.29
N LYS A 360 20.60 22.76 -2.19
CA LYS A 360 19.63 21.76 -1.68
C LYS A 360 18.28 22.39 -1.31
N ARG A 361 18.28 23.65 -0.81
CA ARG A 361 17.04 24.40 -0.53
C ARG A 361 16.32 24.88 -1.80
N ILE A 362 17.05 25.33 -2.83
CA ILE A 362 16.45 25.67 -4.13
C ILE A 362 15.94 24.41 -4.81
N ARG A 363 16.74 23.33 -4.85
CA ARG A 363 16.34 22.04 -5.45
C ARG A 363 15.05 21.51 -4.83
N ARG A 364 14.95 21.45 -3.49
CA ARG A 364 13.72 21.09 -2.75
C ARG A 364 12.51 21.99 -2.98
N TYR A 365 12.69 23.20 -3.52
CA TYR A 365 11.58 24.04 -3.98
C TYR A 365 11.25 23.76 -5.44
N THR A 366 12.27 23.67 -6.31
CA THR A 366 12.11 23.32 -7.72
C THR A 366 11.45 21.94 -7.87
N GLU A 367 11.93 20.89 -7.21
CA GLU A 367 11.33 19.54 -7.18
C GLU A 367 9.84 19.58 -6.83
N ARG A 368 9.45 20.34 -5.80
CA ARG A 368 8.03 20.45 -5.37
C ARG A 368 7.19 21.35 -6.28
N SER A 369 7.76 22.44 -6.80
CA SER A 369 7.06 23.32 -7.75
C SER A 369 6.91 22.66 -9.13
N THR A 370 7.92 21.88 -9.55
CA THR A 370 7.89 21.03 -10.73
C THR A 370 6.85 19.93 -10.52
N ARG A 371 6.90 19.14 -9.44
CA ARG A 371 5.87 18.12 -9.16
C ARG A 371 4.46 18.72 -9.07
N PHE A 372 4.27 19.87 -8.42
CA PHE A 372 2.97 20.56 -8.40
C PHE A 372 2.50 20.98 -9.80
N ASN A 373 3.38 21.59 -10.60
CA ASN A 373 3.07 21.96 -11.98
C ASN A 373 2.87 20.74 -12.89
N GLN A 374 3.58 19.64 -12.65
CA GLN A 374 3.46 18.38 -13.37
C GLN A 374 2.13 17.70 -13.06
N ASN A 375 1.75 17.54 -11.79
CA ASN A 375 0.43 17.04 -11.41
C ASN A 375 -0.70 17.93 -11.99
N ARG A 376 -0.49 19.25 -12.05
CA ARG A 376 -1.43 20.18 -12.68
C ARG A 376 -1.46 20.08 -14.22
N LEU A 377 -0.32 19.79 -14.87
CA LEU A 377 -0.27 19.47 -16.30
C LEU A 377 -0.91 18.10 -16.58
N PHE A 378 -0.70 17.08 -15.74
CA PHE A 378 -1.42 15.79 -15.86
C PHE A 378 -2.93 16.01 -15.90
N GLN A 379 -3.44 16.89 -15.04
CA GLN A 379 -4.86 17.27 -14.97
C GLN A 379 -5.36 18.21 -16.09
N SER A 380 -4.51 18.67 -17.03
CA SER A 380 -4.94 19.65 -18.06
C SER A 380 -4.35 19.46 -19.48
N ASP A 381 -3.22 18.78 -19.61
CA ASP A 381 -2.45 18.52 -20.83
C ASP A 381 -1.41 17.40 -20.56
N GLN A 382 -1.89 16.15 -20.50
CA GLN A 382 -1.06 14.97 -20.23
C GLN A 382 0.09 14.81 -21.25
N LYS A 383 -0.17 15.02 -22.54
CA LYS A 383 0.83 14.88 -23.62
C LYS A 383 2.05 15.77 -23.38
N ARG A 384 1.85 16.98 -22.86
CA ARG A 384 2.92 17.93 -22.55
C ARG A 384 3.67 17.61 -21.25
N LEU A 385 3.09 16.83 -20.35
CA LEU A 385 3.79 16.30 -19.18
C LEU A 385 4.78 15.19 -19.55
N TYR A 386 4.33 14.13 -20.23
CA TYR A 386 5.17 12.95 -20.47
C TYR A 386 6.46 13.30 -21.23
N LYS A 387 6.38 14.22 -22.19
CA LYS A 387 7.52 14.80 -22.93
C LYS A 387 8.52 15.62 -22.07
N SER A 388 8.42 15.58 -20.74
CA SER A 388 9.29 16.29 -19.79
C SER A 388 9.93 15.42 -18.71
N LEU A 389 9.76 14.10 -18.73
CA LEU A 389 10.08 13.21 -17.59
C LEU A 389 11.28 12.25 -17.75
N GLU A 390 11.84 12.05 -18.94
CA GLU A 390 12.79 10.96 -19.23
C GLU A 390 14.25 11.19 -18.75
N ARG A 391 14.82 10.32 -17.86
CA ARG A 391 16.24 9.83 -17.78
C ARG A 391 16.56 8.94 -16.52
N PRO A 392 17.66 8.15 -16.46
CA PRO A 392 17.66 6.76 -15.93
C PRO A 392 18.40 6.43 -14.58
N ILE A 393 18.61 5.12 -14.28
CA ILE A 393 18.72 4.41 -12.96
C ILE A 393 20.00 3.52 -12.80
N VAL A 394 20.45 3.18 -11.55
CA VAL A 394 21.42 2.10 -11.13
C VAL A 394 21.08 1.56 -9.69
N SER A 395 21.61 0.41 -9.22
CA SER A 395 21.02 -0.56 -8.24
C SER A 395 21.84 -1.07 -6.99
N GLY A 396 21.20 -1.86 -6.09
CA GLY A 396 21.77 -2.83 -5.09
C GLY A 396 21.95 -2.42 -3.60
N THR A 397 22.12 -3.28 -2.55
CA THR A 397 21.81 -4.72 -2.23
C THR A 397 22.19 -5.09 -0.75
N GLY A 398 21.68 -6.18 -0.11
CA GLY A 398 22.18 -6.75 1.20
C GLY A 398 21.20 -7.66 2.04
N PRO A 399 21.67 -8.64 2.89
CA PRO A 399 20.84 -9.74 3.48
C PRO A 399 20.39 -9.62 4.98
N ALA A 400 19.62 -10.61 5.48
CA ALA A 400 18.75 -10.56 6.69
C ALA A 400 18.96 -11.72 7.75
N PRO A 401 18.32 -11.70 8.96
CA PRO A 401 18.63 -12.58 10.12
C PRO A 401 17.66 -13.79 10.35
N ASN A 402 17.82 -14.54 11.47
CA ASN A 402 17.26 -15.90 11.67
C ASN A 402 15.91 -16.02 12.41
N LEU A 403 15.23 -17.15 12.18
CA LEU A 403 13.88 -17.48 12.61
C LEU A 403 13.58 -17.34 14.10
N ALA A 404 14.50 -17.71 15.01
CA ALA A 404 14.23 -17.62 16.45
C ALA A 404 14.10 -16.17 16.94
N ASP A 405 14.95 -15.28 16.42
CA ASP A 405 14.86 -13.83 16.65
C ASP A 405 13.55 -13.28 16.04
N MET A 406 13.13 -13.84 14.90
CA MET A 406 11.87 -13.44 14.25
C MET A 406 10.61 -13.92 14.99
N VAL A 407 10.54 -15.16 15.48
CA VAL A 407 9.38 -15.66 16.26
C VAL A 407 9.16 -14.83 17.53
N ALA A 408 10.24 -14.52 18.26
CA ALA A 408 10.20 -13.65 19.42
C ALA A 408 9.74 -12.22 19.06
N PHE A 409 10.22 -11.69 17.93
CA PHE A 409 9.80 -10.42 17.35
C PHE A 409 8.29 -10.39 17.03
N TRP A 410 7.75 -11.37 16.31
CA TRP A 410 6.34 -11.31 15.90
C TRP A 410 5.35 -11.53 17.05
N ARG A 411 5.67 -12.39 18.05
CA ARG A 411 4.86 -12.47 19.28
C ARG A 411 4.86 -11.17 20.09
N SER A 412 5.79 -10.24 19.83
CA SER A 412 5.79 -8.89 20.42
C SER A 412 5.06 -7.82 19.58
N LEU A 413 4.58 -8.16 18.37
CA LEU A 413 3.99 -7.18 17.43
C LEU A 413 2.45 -7.04 17.51
N TRP A 414 1.75 -8.00 18.12
CA TRP A 414 0.28 -8.05 18.14
C TRP A 414 -0.22 -8.05 19.59
N SER A 415 -1.06 -7.08 19.93
CA SER A 415 -1.86 -7.07 21.16
C SER A 415 -3.34 -7.22 20.82
N GLU A 416 -4.15 -7.69 21.77
CA GLU A 416 -5.60 -7.64 21.65
C GLU A 416 -6.13 -6.18 21.50
N PRO A 417 -7.41 -5.98 21.11
CA PRO A 417 -8.01 -4.65 20.98
C PRO A 417 -8.11 -3.87 22.31
N VAL A 418 -7.01 -3.23 22.73
CA VAL A 418 -6.97 -2.44 23.97
C VAL A 418 -7.77 -1.14 23.79
N ASN A 419 -8.88 -1.03 24.52
CA ASN A 419 -9.55 0.26 24.72
C ASN A 419 -8.60 1.20 25.49
N HIS A 420 -8.21 2.33 24.89
CA HIS A 420 -7.06 3.13 25.33
C HIS A 420 -7.18 3.79 26.71
N ASN A 421 -8.32 3.66 27.39
CA ASN A 421 -8.54 4.18 28.73
C ASN A 421 -8.05 3.24 29.86
N GLU A 422 -7.83 1.93 29.59
CA GLU A 422 -7.72 0.90 30.65
C GLU A 422 -6.56 -0.10 30.45
N GLY A 423 -5.50 0.29 29.72
CA GLY A 423 -4.29 -0.54 29.60
C GLY A 423 -3.31 -0.35 30.77
N PRO A 424 -2.48 -1.34 31.17
CA PRO A 424 -1.51 -1.19 32.27
C PRO A 424 -0.41 -0.15 31.99
N TRP A 425 -0.22 0.25 30.73
CA TRP A 425 0.61 1.42 30.39
C TRP A 425 0.05 2.72 30.98
N THR A 426 -1.26 2.82 31.26
CA THR A 426 -1.86 3.98 31.93
C THR A 426 -1.44 4.05 33.39
N GLU A 427 -1.23 2.93 34.09
CA GLU A 427 -0.65 2.89 35.44
C GLU A 427 0.85 3.25 35.42
N VAL A 428 1.58 2.78 34.40
CA VAL A 428 3.00 3.16 34.18
C VAL A 428 3.13 4.66 33.87
N VAL A 429 2.24 5.22 33.04
CA VAL A 429 2.19 6.66 32.77
C VAL A 429 1.70 7.42 33.99
N ALA A 430 0.71 6.94 34.74
CA ALA A 430 0.23 7.58 35.95
C ALA A 430 1.27 7.58 37.08
N SER A 431 2.08 6.53 37.21
CA SER A 431 3.19 6.48 38.18
C SER A 431 4.41 7.29 37.74
N GLN A 432 4.72 7.36 36.44
CA GLN A 432 5.67 8.33 35.91
C GLN A 432 5.18 9.77 36.17
N CYS A 433 3.90 10.07 35.89
CA CYS A 433 3.26 11.34 36.18
C CYS A 433 3.09 11.63 37.67
N ALA A 434 3.03 10.63 38.55
CA ALA A 434 3.04 10.84 40.00
C ALA A 434 4.38 11.41 40.52
N SER A 435 5.47 11.22 39.76
CA SER A 435 6.77 11.89 39.99
C SER A 435 6.88 13.26 39.30
N ILE A 436 5.98 13.57 38.36
CA ILE A 436 5.88 14.90 37.77
C ILE A 436 5.06 15.76 38.74
N THR A 437 5.72 16.73 39.39
CA THR A 437 5.01 17.79 40.12
C THR A 437 3.95 18.37 39.20
N PRO A 438 2.65 18.37 39.58
CA PRO A 438 1.60 18.98 38.76
C PRO A 438 2.03 20.38 38.38
N MET A 439 2.04 20.68 37.07
CA MET A 439 2.36 22.03 36.62
C MET A 439 1.36 22.99 37.26
N ASP A 440 1.86 24.00 37.97
CA ASP A 440 1.04 24.99 38.68
C ASP A 440 -0.12 25.42 37.78
N PRO A 441 -1.39 25.40 38.26
CA PRO A 441 -2.57 25.52 37.40
C PRO A 441 -2.43 26.69 36.42
N VAL A 442 -2.18 26.35 35.15
CA VAL A 442 -1.98 27.35 34.10
C VAL A 442 -3.35 27.94 33.80
N ILE A 443 -3.64 29.06 34.47
CA ILE A 443 -4.81 29.89 34.23
C ILE A 443 -4.71 30.38 32.79
N ILE A 444 -5.50 29.78 31.89
CA ILE A 444 -5.62 30.24 30.51
C ILE A 444 -6.34 31.58 30.56
N THR A 445 -5.61 32.67 30.34
CA THR A 445 -6.20 34.00 30.28
C THR A 445 -6.83 34.26 28.90
N PRO A 446 -7.74 35.24 28.78
CA PRO A 446 -8.20 35.71 27.47
C PRO A 446 -7.04 36.21 26.60
N ASP A 447 -5.97 36.74 27.20
CA ASP A 447 -4.77 37.20 26.51
C ASP A 447 -3.91 36.03 25.97
N ASP A 448 -3.85 34.89 26.66
CA ASP A 448 -3.20 33.67 26.15
C ASP A 448 -3.93 33.13 24.92
N VAL A 449 -5.27 33.11 24.96
CA VAL A 449 -6.11 32.75 23.81
C VAL A 449 -5.90 33.77 22.68
N ALA A 450 -5.91 35.07 22.97
CA ALA A 450 -5.69 36.11 21.98
C ALA A 450 -4.28 36.00 21.34
N GLU A 451 -3.23 35.71 22.10
CA GLU A 451 -1.85 35.55 21.61
C GLU A 451 -1.69 34.26 20.79
N ALA A 452 -2.30 33.15 21.23
CA ALA A 452 -2.33 31.89 20.48
C ALA A 452 -3.08 32.06 19.14
N VAL A 453 -4.27 32.66 19.18
CA VAL A 453 -5.07 33.01 17.99
C VAL A 453 -4.27 33.95 17.10
N ARG A 454 -3.65 35.02 17.63
CA ARG A 454 -2.82 35.97 16.85
C ARG A 454 -1.69 35.27 16.10
N ARG A 455 -1.03 34.29 16.72
CA ARG A 455 0.02 33.44 16.10
C ARG A 455 -0.53 32.49 15.03
N ALA A 456 -1.79 32.05 15.11
CA ALA A 456 -2.40 31.18 14.12
C ALA A 456 -2.47 31.83 12.73
N PRO A 457 -2.11 31.13 11.63
CA PRO A 457 -2.21 31.70 10.28
C PRO A 457 -3.67 31.77 9.82
N ASN A 458 -4.14 32.98 9.48
CA ASN A 458 -5.55 33.28 9.14
C ASN A 458 -6.14 32.38 8.04
N TRP A 459 -5.29 31.89 7.12
CA TRP A 459 -5.70 31.21 5.87
C TRP A 459 -4.90 29.92 5.61
N LYS A 460 -4.81 29.03 6.61
CA LYS A 460 -4.68 27.59 6.32
C LYS A 460 -5.96 27.09 5.62
N SER A 461 -5.95 25.86 5.11
CA SER A 461 -7.21 25.12 4.88
C SER A 461 -8.11 25.22 6.12
N PRO A 462 -9.45 25.30 5.95
CA PRO A 462 -10.33 25.16 7.10
C PRO A 462 -10.18 23.76 7.71
N GLY A 463 -10.67 23.56 8.93
CA GLY A 463 -10.80 22.23 9.51
C GLY A 463 -11.94 21.43 8.87
N LEU A 464 -12.32 20.35 9.54
CA LEU A 464 -13.58 19.65 9.25
C LEU A 464 -14.79 20.57 9.53
N ASP A 465 -14.64 21.49 10.48
CA ASP A 465 -15.54 22.60 10.83
C ASP A 465 -15.94 23.53 9.66
N GLY A 466 -15.21 23.54 8.55
CA GLY A 466 -15.36 24.53 7.48
C GLY A 466 -14.90 25.94 7.85
N LEU A 467 -14.40 26.16 9.07
CA LEU A 467 -14.04 27.46 9.64
C LEU A 467 -12.57 27.79 9.37
N HIS A 468 -12.29 29.07 9.14
CA HIS A 468 -10.93 29.61 9.03
C HIS A 468 -10.56 30.39 10.30
N HIS A 469 -9.30 30.28 10.78
CA HIS A 469 -8.79 31.07 11.92
C HIS A 469 -8.93 32.60 11.74
N TYR A 470 -9.21 33.08 10.53
CA TYR A 470 -9.67 34.44 10.27
C TYR A 470 -10.89 34.85 11.13
N TRP A 471 -11.86 33.97 11.33
CA TRP A 471 -13.10 34.25 12.06
C TRP A 471 -12.89 34.34 13.57
N LEU A 472 -12.10 33.41 14.12
CA LEU A 472 -11.56 33.48 15.49
C LEU A 472 -10.77 34.78 15.75
N LYS A 473 -10.20 35.42 14.72
CA LYS A 473 -9.55 36.76 14.83
C LYS A 473 -10.51 37.94 14.69
N GLY A 474 -11.71 37.71 14.17
CA GLY A 474 -12.73 38.75 13.99
C GLY A 474 -13.60 38.90 15.23
N PHE A 475 -14.06 37.77 15.78
CA PHE A 475 -14.98 37.72 16.92
C PHE A 475 -14.22 37.62 18.24
N MET A 476 -13.51 38.68 18.62
CA MET A 476 -12.65 38.71 19.82
C MET A 476 -13.41 38.44 21.13
N VAL A 477 -14.72 38.66 21.18
CA VAL A 477 -15.56 38.32 22.35
C VAL A 477 -15.51 36.82 22.70
N CYS A 478 -15.27 35.93 21.74
CA CYS A 478 -15.14 34.52 22.06
C CYS A 478 -13.83 34.17 22.80
N HIS A 479 -12.85 35.07 22.91
CA HIS A 479 -11.56 34.75 23.54
C HIS A 479 -11.68 34.57 25.06
N SER A 480 -12.56 35.34 25.71
CA SER A 480 -12.86 35.17 27.15
C SER A 480 -13.66 33.89 27.42
N VAL A 481 -14.68 33.60 26.59
CA VAL A 481 -15.49 32.38 26.71
C VAL A 481 -14.66 31.13 26.40
N LEU A 482 -13.81 31.17 25.38
CA LEU A 482 -12.86 30.07 25.10
C LEU A 482 -11.82 29.92 26.23
N ALA A 483 -11.29 31.01 26.79
CA ALA A 483 -10.39 30.94 27.94
C ALA A 483 -11.07 30.25 29.13
N ARG A 484 -12.30 30.67 29.48
CA ARG A 484 -13.13 30.03 30.50
C ARG A 484 -13.39 28.55 30.20
N GLN A 485 -13.88 28.21 29.01
CA GLN A 485 -14.21 26.83 28.64
C GLN A 485 -12.97 25.93 28.50
N PHE A 486 -11.81 26.46 28.09
CA PHE A 486 -10.55 25.72 28.13
C PHE A 486 -10.07 25.51 29.57
N GLN A 487 -10.26 26.49 30.47
CA GLN A 487 -9.96 26.30 31.89
C GLN A 487 -10.88 25.25 32.53
N GLU A 488 -12.17 25.29 32.23
CA GLU A 488 -13.16 24.29 32.65
C GLU A 488 -12.79 22.89 32.10
N ALA A 489 -12.41 22.79 30.83
CA ALA A 489 -11.98 21.52 30.22
C ALA A 489 -10.64 20.99 30.78
N LEU A 490 -9.71 21.86 31.17
CA LEU A 490 -8.49 21.46 31.90
C LEU A 490 -8.78 21.01 33.33
N ASN A 491 -9.84 21.55 33.95
CA ASN A 491 -10.28 21.17 35.30
C ASN A 491 -11.22 19.94 35.30
N GLN A 492 -11.71 19.50 34.13
CA GLN A 492 -12.56 18.32 33.96
C GLN A 492 -11.74 17.04 33.80
N LYS A 493 -12.24 15.92 34.36
CA LYS A 493 -11.59 14.60 34.24
C LYS A 493 -11.80 13.91 32.87
N SER A 494 -12.61 14.47 31.98
CA SER A 494 -12.95 13.87 30.68
C SER A 494 -13.07 14.94 29.59
N LEU A 495 -12.32 14.76 28.50
CA LEU A 495 -12.39 15.62 27.32
C LEU A 495 -13.55 15.21 26.38
N PRO A 496 -14.15 16.15 25.64
CA PRO A 496 -15.20 15.84 24.66
C PRO A 496 -14.75 14.82 23.59
N SER A 497 -15.69 14.02 23.09
CA SER A 497 -15.43 12.91 22.15
C SER A 497 -14.61 13.32 20.91
N LEU A 498 -14.82 14.52 20.38
CA LEU A 498 -14.05 15.06 19.25
C LEU A 498 -12.53 15.14 19.48
N PHE A 499 -12.09 15.10 20.74
CA PHE A 499 -10.67 15.06 21.12
C PHE A 499 -10.16 13.66 21.51
N THR A 500 -11.05 12.67 21.64
CA THR A 500 -10.74 11.36 22.25
C THR A 500 -11.18 10.14 21.43
N THR A 501 -12.06 10.28 20.42
CA THR A 501 -12.53 9.16 19.60
C THR A 501 -11.97 9.19 18.17
N GLY A 502 -11.34 8.07 17.78
CA GLY A 502 -10.86 7.82 16.42
C GLY A 502 -10.08 6.52 16.37
N ILE A 503 -10.42 5.62 15.44
CA ILE A 503 -9.73 4.35 15.26
C ILE A 503 -8.55 4.57 14.29
N THR A 504 -7.34 4.15 14.68
CA THR A 504 -6.17 4.15 13.79
C THR A 504 -5.24 3.03 14.17
N HIS A 505 -5.20 1.97 13.35
CA HIS A 505 -4.23 0.89 13.50
C HIS A 505 -2.86 1.36 13.01
N LEU A 506 -1.80 1.02 13.76
CA LEU A 506 -0.46 1.55 13.58
C LEU A 506 0.59 0.43 13.50
N VAL A 507 1.35 0.38 12.41
CA VAL A 507 2.46 -0.57 12.21
C VAL A 507 3.79 0.11 12.60
N PRO A 508 4.57 -0.43 13.56
CA PRO A 508 5.87 0.16 13.92
C PRO A 508 6.88 0.04 12.77
N LYS A 509 7.76 1.03 12.61
CA LYS A 509 8.84 1.05 11.58
C LYS A 509 10.11 0.32 12.01
N ASP A 510 10.28 0.07 13.31
CA ASP A 510 11.34 -0.73 13.91
C ASP A 510 10.88 -1.36 15.24
N GLN A 511 11.60 -2.38 15.70
CA GLN A 511 11.31 -3.03 16.98
C GLN A 511 11.50 -2.06 18.16
N GLY A 512 10.62 -2.13 19.16
CA GLY A 512 10.69 -1.25 20.33
C GLY A 512 10.34 0.22 20.03
N ALA A 513 9.47 0.48 19.05
CA ALA A 513 8.97 1.82 18.77
C ALA A 513 8.09 2.35 19.93
N ILE A 514 8.65 3.23 20.78
CA ILE A 514 7.91 3.94 21.85
C ILE A 514 7.46 5.36 21.41
N ASP A 515 7.90 5.81 20.24
CA ASP A 515 7.62 7.14 19.68
C ASP A 515 6.56 7.05 18.57
N PRO A 516 5.42 7.75 18.66
CA PRO A 516 4.41 7.83 17.60
C PRO A 516 4.97 8.18 16.21
N SER A 517 6.06 8.97 16.13
CA SER A 517 6.71 9.30 14.86
C SER A 517 7.29 8.08 14.14
N LYS A 518 7.55 6.98 14.87
CA LYS A 518 8.03 5.71 14.34
C LYS A 518 6.94 4.76 13.85
N TYR A 519 5.65 5.11 13.87
CA TYR A 519 4.61 4.26 13.29
C TYR A 519 4.20 4.68 11.87
N ARG A 520 3.72 3.72 11.07
CA ARG A 520 2.96 3.93 9.83
C ARG A 520 1.47 3.68 10.15
N PRO A 521 0.51 4.48 9.64
CA PRO A 521 -0.89 4.05 9.64
C PRO A 521 -1.03 2.79 8.78
N ILE A 522 -1.96 1.89 9.13
CA ILE A 522 -2.31 0.75 8.27
C ILE A 522 -2.79 1.26 6.91
N THR A 523 -2.37 0.57 5.86
CA THR A 523 -2.74 0.85 4.47
C THR A 523 -4.21 0.50 4.23
N TRP A 524 -4.96 1.44 3.65
CA TRP A 524 -6.39 1.32 3.37
C TRP A 524 -6.71 0.28 2.28
N LYS A 525 -6.63 -1.01 2.58
CA LYS A 525 -7.48 -2.03 1.94
C LYS A 525 -8.86 -1.97 2.60
N SER A 526 -9.93 -2.08 1.83
CA SER A 526 -11.28 -2.24 2.37
C SER A 526 -11.63 -3.71 2.63
N GLU A 527 -12.79 -3.90 3.25
CA GLU A 527 -13.49 -5.17 3.27
C GLU A 527 -13.84 -5.64 1.85
N ASN A 528 -13.67 -6.94 1.61
CA ASN A 528 -14.14 -7.73 0.49
C ASN A 528 -15.09 -8.84 1.01
N VAL A 529 -15.74 -9.54 0.09
CA VAL A 529 -16.72 -10.60 0.44
C VAL A 529 -16.16 -11.73 1.31
N TRP A 530 -14.86 -12.04 1.20
CA TRP A 530 -14.23 -13.09 2.00
C TRP A 530 -13.82 -12.61 3.40
N ASP A 531 -13.37 -11.35 3.55
CA ASP A 531 -13.21 -10.75 4.89
C ASP A 531 -14.58 -10.77 5.60
N ARG A 532 -15.64 -10.25 4.94
CA ARG A 532 -17.01 -10.23 5.47
C ARG A 532 -17.50 -11.62 5.85
N LEU A 533 -17.34 -12.61 4.96
CA LEU A 533 -17.80 -13.99 5.21
C LEU A 533 -17.06 -14.60 6.41
N THR A 534 -15.73 -14.52 6.45
CA THR A 534 -14.94 -15.17 7.51
C THR A 534 -15.08 -14.47 8.87
N HIS A 535 -15.29 -13.14 8.89
CA HIS A 535 -15.47 -12.39 10.15
C HIS A 535 -16.88 -12.49 10.72
N THR A 536 -17.92 -12.53 9.87
CA THR A 536 -19.31 -12.60 10.35
C THR A 536 -19.87 -14.01 10.41
N ARG A 537 -19.28 -14.95 9.66
CA ARG A 537 -19.72 -16.36 9.55
C ARG A 537 -18.57 -17.37 9.57
N PRO A 538 -17.70 -17.36 10.61
CA PRO A 538 -16.58 -18.29 10.72
C PRO A 538 -17.04 -19.76 10.82
N GLU A 539 -18.30 -20.04 11.17
CA GLU A 539 -18.87 -21.40 11.18
C GLU A 539 -18.92 -22.08 9.80
N LEU A 540 -18.70 -21.30 8.74
CA LEU A 540 -18.59 -21.84 7.38
C LEU A 540 -17.20 -22.41 7.09
N ILE A 541 -16.14 -21.92 7.71
CA ILE A 541 -14.78 -22.40 7.41
C ILE A 541 -14.52 -23.68 8.23
N ALA A 542 -14.05 -24.74 7.57
CA ALA A 542 -14.00 -26.09 8.13
C ALA A 542 -13.12 -26.22 9.39
N ASP A 543 -12.10 -25.37 9.53
CA ASP A 543 -11.23 -25.25 10.69
C ASP A 543 -11.43 -23.93 11.47
N GLY A 544 -12.41 -23.11 11.09
CA GLY A 544 -12.70 -21.80 11.69
C GLY A 544 -11.66 -20.71 11.43
N THR A 545 -10.71 -20.91 10.51
CA THR A 545 -9.66 -19.92 10.19
C THR A 545 -10.12 -18.84 9.20
N ASN A 546 -9.25 -17.87 8.91
CA ASN A 546 -9.54 -16.76 7.97
C ASN A 546 -8.30 -16.33 7.16
N GLY A 547 -8.50 -15.37 6.25
CA GLY A 547 -7.47 -14.83 5.36
C GLY A 547 -6.67 -13.64 5.90
N ASP A 548 -6.85 -13.21 7.17
CA ASP A 548 -6.35 -11.91 7.68
C ASP A 548 -4.84 -11.72 7.53
N ILE A 549 -4.10 -12.82 7.77
CA ILE A 549 -2.66 -12.92 7.55
C ILE A 549 -2.37 -13.81 6.33
N ALA A 550 -3.09 -14.94 6.22
CA ALA A 550 -2.77 -16.03 5.30
C ALA A 550 -1.25 -16.34 5.28
N CYS A 551 -0.62 -16.33 4.10
CA CYS A 551 0.82 -16.55 3.92
C CYS A 551 1.67 -15.28 4.19
N ASP A 552 1.07 -14.15 4.56
CA ASP A 552 1.71 -12.82 4.68
C ASP A 552 2.50 -12.35 3.42
N SER A 553 2.13 -12.83 2.23
CA SER A 553 2.74 -12.44 0.96
C SER A 553 2.68 -10.93 0.66
N TYR A 554 1.86 -10.15 1.38
CA TYR A 554 1.89 -8.69 1.29
C TYR A 554 3.20 -8.09 1.83
N ASN A 555 3.75 -8.65 2.91
CA ASN A 555 5.04 -8.23 3.46
C ASN A 555 6.20 -9.13 2.96
N ARG A 556 5.90 -10.38 2.58
CA ARG A 556 6.90 -11.44 2.31
C ARG A 556 7.08 -11.80 0.82
N TYR A 557 6.50 -11.02 -0.11
CA TYR A 557 6.59 -11.25 -1.56
C TYR A 557 8.02 -11.43 -2.11
N LEU A 558 9.05 -10.89 -1.46
CA LEU A 558 10.44 -11.09 -1.88
C LEU A 558 10.90 -12.55 -1.66
N GLU A 559 10.45 -13.19 -0.57
CA GLU A 559 10.69 -14.61 -0.32
C GLU A 559 9.92 -15.47 -1.34
N ASP A 560 8.68 -15.09 -1.65
CA ASP A 560 7.87 -15.77 -2.68
C ASP A 560 8.56 -15.74 -4.06
N VAL A 561 9.18 -14.60 -4.41
CA VAL A 561 9.95 -14.41 -5.64
C VAL A 561 11.31 -15.14 -5.62
N ASP A 562 11.97 -15.23 -4.46
CA ASP A 562 13.18 -16.05 -4.30
C ASP A 562 12.88 -17.55 -4.44
N GLU A 563 11.75 -18.04 -3.92
CA GLU A 563 11.35 -19.45 -4.06
C GLU A 563 10.83 -19.81 -5.46
N LEU A 564 10.13 -18.90 -6.14
CA LEU A 564 9.82 -19.04 -7.58
C LEU A 564 11.10 -19.15 -8.42
N ALA A 565 12.14 -18.36 -8.08
CA ALA A 565 13.45 -18.45 -8.70
C ALA A 565 14.24 -19.71 -8.29
N TYR A 566 13.98 -20.30 -7.12
CA TYR A 566 14.56 -21.58 -6.69
C TYR A 566 13.96 -22.77 -7.45
N LEU A 567 12.65 -22.75 -7.70
CA LEU A 567 11.95 -23.69 -8.61
C LEU A 567 12.41 -23.50 -10.06
N GLY A 568 12.72 -22.26 -10.47
CA GLY A 568 13.20 -21.92 -11.81
C GLY A 568 12.08 -21.74 -12.84
N VAL A 569 10.88 -21.32 -12.42
CA VAL A 569 9.71 -21.16 -13.31
C VAL A 569 9.90 -20.07 -14.36
N ASP A 570 9.32 -20.28 -15.56
CA ASP A 570 9.34 -19.28 -16.64
C ASP A 570 8.40 -18.08 -16.35
N PHE A 571 7.26 -18.35 -15.69
CA PHE A 571 6.24 -17.35 -15.38
C PHE A 571 5.54 -17.65 -14.05
N TYR A 572 4.94 -16.62 -13.44
CA TYR A 572 4.19 -16.71 -12.19
C TYR A 572 2.77 -16.15 -12.35
N ARG A 573 1.78 -16.95 -11.97
CA ARG A 573 0.35 -16.58 -11.98
C ARG A 573 -0.08 -16.06 -10.62
N PHE A 574 -0.57 -14.82 -10.55
CA PHE A 574 -1.10 -14.22 -9.31
C PHE A 574 -2.28 -13.28 -9.59
N SER A 575 -3.04 -12.92 -8.56
CA SER A 575 -4.21 -12.05 -8.66
C SER A 575 -3.97 -10.63 -8.10
N LEU A 576 -4.67 -9.66 -8.69
CA LEU A 576 -4.84 -8.33 -8.13
C LEU A 576 -6.06 -8.32 -7.21
N SER A 577 -5.89 -7.78 -6.00
CA SER A 577 -6.98 -7.61 -5.03
C SER A 577 -7.71 -6.30 -5.31
N TRP A 578 -8.96 -6.39 -5.75
CA TRP A 578 -9.75 -5.21 -6.14
C TRP A 578 -9.91 -4.27 -4.94
N ALA A 579 -10.29 -4.80 -3.77
CA ALA A 579 -10.44 -4.04 -2.52
C ALA A 579 -9.14 -3.41 -1.99
N ARG A 580 -7.97 -3.88 -2.44
CA ARG A 580 -6.66 -3.29 -2.14
C ARG A 580 -6.30 -2.14 -3.08
N ILE A 581 -6.79 -2.14 -4.32
CA ILE A 581 -6.52 -1.10 -5.33
C ILE A 581 -7.58 0.00 -5.30
N LEU A 582 -8.87 -0.36 -5.22
CA LEU A 582 -10.02 0.53 -5.12
C LEU A 582 -10.84 0.18 -3.86
N PRO A 583 -10.57 0.81 -2.70
CA PRO A 583 -11.25 0.48 -1.44
C PRO A 583 -12.75 0.86 -1.38
N THR A 584 -13.22 1.67 -2.33
CA THR A 584 -14.66 1.97 -2.56
C THR A 584 -15.28 1.04 -3.62
N GLY A 585 -14.49 0.11 -4.16
CA GLY A 585 -14.76 -0.62 -5.40
C GLY A 585 -14.63 0.20 -6.68
N ARG A 586 -14.54 1.54 -6.58
CA ARG A 586 -14.65 2.46 -7.73
C ARG A 586 -13.41 3.33 -7.88
N VAL A 587 -13.19 3.84 -9.09
CA VAL A 587 -12.08 4.76 -9.41
C VAL A 587 -12.21 6.16 -8.77
N ASP A 588 -13.24 6.40 -7.94
CA ASP A 588 -13.37 7.59 -7.11
C ASP A 588 -12.30 7.67 -6.00
N TYR A 589 -11.74 6.53 -5.56
CA TYR A 589 -10.65 6.45 -4.60
C TYR A 589 -9.64 5.33 -4.92
N VAL A 590 -8.50 5.70 -5.51
CA VAL A 590 -7.38 4.80 -5.79
C VAL A 590 -6.40 4.73 -4.61
N ASN A 591 -6.20 3.54 -4.05
CA ASN A 591 -5.19 3.29 -3.03
C ASN A 591 -3.80 3.12 -3.64
N LEU A 592 -2.99 4.18 -3.56
CA LEU A 592 -1.62 4.19 -4.09
C LEU A 592 -0.65 3.24 -3.35
N ASP A 593 -0.98 2.71 -2.17
CA ASP A 593 -0.17 1.64 -1.55
C ASP A 593 -0.44 0.26 -2.18
N GLY A 594 -1.68 -0.02 -2.62
CA GLY A 594 -1.99 -1.19 -3.43
C GLY A 594 -1.21 -1.16 -4.76
N ILE A 595 -1.26 -0.03 -5.47
CA ILE A 595 -0.47 0.17 -6.71
C ILE A 595 1.05 0.01 -6.47
N ARG A 596 1.57 0.48 -5.34
CA ARG A 596 2.99 0.31 -4.96
C ARG A 596 3.36 -1.15 -4.72
N TYR A 597 2.53 -1.90 -3.99
CA TYR A 597 2.78 -3.30 -3.70
C TYR A 597 2.89 -4.14 -4.99
N TYR A 598 1.89 -4.03 -5.87
CA TYR A 598 1.89 -4.79 -7.11
C TYR A 598 3.01 -4.35 -8.06
N ASN A 599 3.36 -3.06 -8.12
CA ASN A 599 4.55 -2.62 -8.85
C ASN A 599 5.84 -3.23 -8.29
N ALA A 600 5.99 -3.30 -6.96
CA ALA A 600 7.19 -3.86 -6.32
C ALA A 600 7.32 -5.38 -6.51
N LEU A 601 6.20 -6.11 -6.52
CA LEU A 601 6.16 -7.53 -6.90
C LEU A 601 6.55 -7.72 -8.38
N LEU A 602 5.97 -6.92 -9.29
CA LEU A 602 6.31 -6.96 -10.73
C LEU A 602 7.78 -6.62 -10.99
N ASP A 603 8.34 -5.65 -10.27
CA ASP A 603 9.77 -5.30 -10.37
C ASP A 603 10.66 -6.44 -9.83
N ALA A 604 10.29 -7.10 -8.73
CA ALA A 604 11.04 -8.23 -8.19
C ALA A 604 10.99 -9.47 -9.11
N LEU A 605 9.83 -9.79 -9.70
CA LEU A 605 9.71 -10.84 -10.71
C LEU A 605 10.58 -10.54 -11.94
N ALA A 606 10.59 -9.29 -12.40
CA ALA A 606 11.44 -8.85 -13.51
C ALA A 606 12.94 -8.92 -13.18
N GLU A 607 13.36 -8.64 -11.93
CA GLU A 607 14.75 -8.84 -11.48
C GLU A 607 15.18 -10.32 -11.50
N LYS A 608 14.23 -11.27 -11.49
CA LYS A 608 14.48 -12.71 -11.67
C LYS A 608 14.29 -13.21 -13.11
N ASN A 609 13.77 -12.38 -14.02
CA ASN A 609 13.32 -12.75 -15.37
C ASN A 609 12.10 -13.69 -15.41
N ILE A 610 11.21 -13.61 -14.41
CA ILE A 610 9.98 -14.41 -14.35
C ILE A 610 8.83 -13.58 -14.94
N GLU A 611 8.14 -14.09 -15.96
CA GLU A 611 7.01 -13.35 -16.56
C GLU A 611 5.77 -13.30 -15.64
N PRO A 612 5.08 -12.15 -15.50
CA PRO A 612 3.85 -12.06 -14.72
C PRO A 612 2.61 -12.42 -15.56
N LEU A 613 1.85 -13.43 -15.12
CA LEU A 613 0.51 -13.78 -15.60
C LEU A 613 -0.52 -13.29 -14.59
N VAL A 614 -1.18 -12.16 -14.86
CA VAL A 614 -1.95 -11.43 -13.84
C VAL A 614 -3.45 -11.65 -14.00
N THR A 615 -4.09 -12.14 -12.94
CA THR A 615 -5.55 -12.27 -12.84
C THR A 615 -6.17 -11.00 -12.28
N LEU A 616 -7.06 -10.35 -13.02
CA LEU A 616 -7.74 -9.11 -12.59
C LEU A 616 -8.74 -9.38 -11.47
N PHE A 617 -9.54 -10.46 -11.56
CA PHE A 617 -10.49 -10.86 -10.53
C PHE A 617 -10.35 -12.34 -10.14
N HIS A 618 -10.03 -12.58 -8.87
CA HIS A 618 -10.03 -13.91 -8.25
C HIS A 618 -10.84 -13.87 -6.94
N TRP A 619 -12.16 -13.72 -7.11
CA TRP A 619 -13.21 -13.89 -6.09
C TRP A 619 -13.25 -12.85 -4.94
N ASP A 620 -12.30 -11.93 -4.85
CA ASP A 620 -12.15 -10.97 -3.74
C ASP A 620 -12.95 -9.65 -3.91
N LEU A 621 -14.23 -9.76 -4.31
CA LEU A 621 -15.08 -8.60 -4.63
C LEU A 621 -15.17 -7.61 -3.45
N PRO A 622 -14.96 -6.28 -3.64
CA PRO A 622 -15.13 -5.30 -2.58
C PRO A 622 -16.54 -5.35 -2.00
N GLN A 623 -16.67 -5.37 -0.67
CA GLN A 623 -17.98 -5.54 -0.02
C GLN A 623 -18.94 -4.40 -0.40
N SER A 624 -18.43 -3.19 -0.59
CA SER A 624 -19.17 -2.02 -1.06
C SER A 624 -19.73 -2.11 -2.49
N LEU A 625 -19.33 -3.12 -3.28
CA LEU A 625 -19.98 -3.50 -4.54
C LEU A 625 -20.95 -4.68 -4.34
N GLN A 626 -20.62 -5.62 -3.44
CA GLN A 626 -21.53 -6.69 -3.05
C GLN A 626 -22.82 -6.17 -2.41
N ASP A 627 -22.73 -5.11 -1.61
CA ASP A 627 -23.86 -4.40 -0.98
C ASP A 627 -24.80 -3.75 -2.02
N LEU A 628 -24.33 -3.56 -3.26
CA LEU A 628 -25.14 -3.12 -4.42
C LEU A 628 -25.74 -4.29 -5.21
N GLY A 629 -25.60 -5.53 -4.73
CA GLY A 629 -25.99 -6.76 -5.41
C GLY A 629 -24.84 -7.53 -6.07
N GLY A 630 -23.63 -6.95 -6.12
CA GLY A 630 -22.45 -7.58 -6.72
C GLY A 630 -22.70 -8.07 -8.15
N TRP A 631 -22.19 -9.24 -8.51
CA TRP A 631 -22.29 -9.79 -9.87
C TRP A 631 -23.73 -10.04 -10.37
N ALA A 632 -24.74 -10.10 -9.50
CA ALA A 632 -26.14 -10.14 -9.93
C ALA A 632 -26.69 -8.75 -10.34
N ASN A 633 -25.90 -7.68 -10.21
CA ASN A 633 -26.23 -6.34 -10.68
C ASN A 633 -25.46 -6.00 -11.98
N PRO A 634 -26.15 -5.78 -13.11
CA PRO A 634 -25.52 -5.43 -14.40
C PRO A 634 -24.56 -4.22 -14.36
N LYS A 635 -24.65 -3.33 -13.36
CA LYS A 635 -23.68 -2.23 -13.17
C LYS A 635 -22.26 -2.71 -12.86
N MET A 636 -22.05 -3.99 -12.52
CA MET A 636 -20.71 -4.57 -12.41
C MET A 636 -19.94 -4.57 -13.73
N VAL A 637 -20.60 -4.55 -14.90
CA VAL A 637 -19.92 -4.37 -16.20
C VAL A 637 -19.14 -3.05 -16.21
N ASP A 638 -19.77 -1.95 -15.82
CA ASP A 638 -19.12 -0.63 -15.76
C ASP A 638 -17.98 -0.62 -14.71
N TYR A 639 -18.23 -1.12 -13.51
CA TYR A 639 -17.25 -1.08 -12.43
C TYR A 639 -16.03 -1.98 -12.69
N PHE A 640 -16.22 -3.17 -13.25
CA PHE A 640 -15.12 -4.07 -13.58
C PHE A 640 -14.30 -3.55 -14.77
N ARG A 641 -14.97 -2.89 -15.73
CA ARG A 641 -14.31 -2.20 -16.84
C ARG A 641 -13.44 -1.04 -16.36
N ASP A 642 -13.93 -0.18 -15.48
CA ASP A 642 -13.18 0.95 -14.91
C ASP A 642 -12.02 0.51 -14.00
N TYR A 643 -12.20 -0.58 -13.24
CA TYR A 643 -11.12 -1.22 -12.46
C TYR A 643 -10.03 -1.79 -13.37
N SER A 644 -10.41 -2.49 -14.44
CA SER A 644 -9.48 -3.07 -15.41
C SER A 644 -8.73 -1.99 -16.19
N ASP A 645 -9.41 -0.90 -16.58
CA ASP A 645 -8.82 0.28 -17.21
C ASP A 645 -7.69 0.89 -16.35
N LEU A 646 -7.90 0.98 -15.03
CA LEU A 646 -6.84 1.41 -14.10
C LEU A 646 -5.69 0.39 -14.04
N CYS A 647 -5.98 -0.92 -13.95
CA CYS A 647 -4.94 -1.95 -13.88
C CYS A 647 -4.08 -2.00 -15.16
N PHE A 648 -4.69 -1.86 -16.34
CA PHE A 648 -3.97 -1.78 -17.60
C PHE A 648 -3.10 -0.50 -17.69
N LYS A 649 -3.55 0.63 -17.13
CA LYS A 649 -2.76 1.88 -17.04
C LYS A 649 -1.55 1.78 -16.11
N GLU A 650 -1.71 1.18 -14.93
CA GLU A 650 -0.70 1.21 -13.86
C GLU A 650 0.28 0.02 -13.87
N PHE A 651 -0.01 -1.05 -14.63
CA PHE A 651 0.83 -2.27 -14.69
C PHE A 651 1.08 -2.85 -16.09
N GLY A 652 0.31 -2.45 -17.12
CA GLY A 652 0.38 -3.07 -18.46
C GLY A 652 1.62 -2.72 -19.29
N ASP A 653 2.48 -1.82 -18.80
CA ASP A 653 3.83 -1.65 -19.31
C ASP A 653 4.70 -2.90 -19.02
N LYS A 654 4.56 -3.48 -17.82
CA LYS A 654 5.26 -4.69 -17.35
C LYS A 654 4.50 -5.98 -17.66
N VAL A 655 3.19 -5.99 -17.50
CA VAL A 655 2.35 -7.19 -17.66
C VAL A 655 1.97 -7.42 -19.12
N LYS A 656 2.20 -8.64 -19.63
CA LYS A 656 1.93 -9.05 -21.03
C LYS A 656 0.93 -10.21 -21.17
N SER A 657 0.49 -10.78 -20.06
CA SER A 657 -0.45 -11.89 -20.03
C SER A 657 -1.46 -11.63 -18.92
N TRP A 658 -2.73 -11.48 -19.29
CA TRP A 658 -3.83 -11.13 -18.38
C TRP A 658 -4.90 -12.21 -18.39
N ILE A 659 -5.38 -12.57 -17.19
CA ILE A 659 -6.63 -13.32 -17.00
C ILE A 659 -7.67 -12.32 -16.51
N THR A 660 -8.81 -12.22 -17.17
CA THR A 660 -9.92 -11.36 -16.72
C THR A 660 -10.53 -11.88 -15.42
N VAL A 661 -11.06 -13.09 -15.45
CA VAL A 661 -11.74 -13.74 -14.34
C VAL A 661 -11.21 -15.16 -14.16
N ASN A 662 -11.02 -15.57 -12.90
CA ASN A 662 -10.81 -16.98 -12.54
C ASN A 662 -12.12 -17.67 -12.17
N GLU A 663 -12.38 -18.82 -12.80
CA GLU A 663 -13.46 -19.76 -12.46
C GLU A 663 -14.84 -19.09 -12.31
N PRO A 664 -15.43 -18.58 -13.41
CA PRO A 664 -16.71 -17.89 -13.37
C PRO A 664 -17.87 -18.77 -12.89
N TYR A 665 -17.77 -20.10 -13.01
CA TYR A 665 -18.70 -21.02 -12.37
C TYR A 665 -18.66 -20.88 -10.83
N GLU A 666 -17.48 -20.84 -10.21
CA GLU A 666 -17.38 -20.81 -8.74
C GLU A 666 -17.87 -19.48 -8.18
N ILE A 667 -17.66 -18.40 -8.94
CA ILE A 667 -18.22 -17.07 -8.64
C ILE A 667 -19.76 -17.09 -8.73
N CYS A 668 -20.33 -17.75 -9.73
CA CYS A 668 -21.76 -17.65 -10.01
C CYS A 668 -22.60 -18.78 -9.39
N GLU A 669 -22.35 -20.05 -9.69
CA GLU A 669 -23.09 -21.15 -9.06
C GLU A 669 -22.71 -21.27 -7.59
N ASP A 670 -21.43 -21.35 -7.30
CA ASP A 670 -20.96 -21.79 -5.98
C ASP A 670 -21.03 -20.67 -4.90
N ALA A 671 -21.22 -19.40 -5.32
CA ALA A 671 -21.32 -18.23 -4.44
C ALA A 671 -22.64 -17.43 -4.50
N TYR A 672 -23.37 -17.47 -5.63
CA TYR A 672 -24.68 -16.81 -5.82
C TYR A 672 -25.83 -17.80 -5.99
N GLY A 673 -25.57 -18.99 -6.53
CA GLY A 673 -26.48 -20.12 -6.44
C GLY A 673 -26.48 -20.72 -5.04
N ASP A 674 -25.30 -21.02 -4.50
CA ASP A 674 -25.09 -21.81 -3.29
C ASP A 674 -24.30 -21.06 -2.18
N LEU A 675 -24.24 -21.67 -1.00
CA LEU A 675 -23.58 -21.15 0.21
C LEU A 675 -22.10 -21.52 0.31
N LYS A 676 -21.46 -21.98 -0.78
CA LYS A 676 -20.13 -22.60 -0.72
C LYS A 676 -18.98 -21.59 -0.87
N LYS A 677 -19.12 -20.51 -1.64
CA LYS A 677 -18.09 -19.47 -1.79
C LYS A 677 -18.66 -18.11 -1.36
N ALA A 678 -17.83 -17.14 -0.98
CA ALA A 678 -18.32 -15.79 -0.64
C ALA A 678 -18.87 -15.08 -1.91
N PRO A 679 -20.05 -14.43 -1.87
CA PRO A 679 -20.79 -13.94 -0.69
C PRO A 679 -21.69 -14.96 0.04
N ALA A 680 -21.84 -16.19 -0.45
CA ALA A 680 -22.71 -17.25 0.07
C ALA A 680 -24.19 -16.82 0.12
N LEU A 681 -24.76 -16.53 -1.05
CA LEU A 681 -26.17 -16.20 -1.23
C LEU A 681 -26.96 -17.45 -1.68
N ASP A 682 -28.10 -17.72 -1.04
CA ASP A 682 -28.89 -18.94 -1.29
C ASP A 682 -29.85 -18.80 -2.49
N SER A 683 -29.40 -18.21 -3.60
CA SER A 683 -30.25 -17.84 -4.76
C SER A 683 -30.20 -18.85 -5.91
N HIS A 684 -30.24 -20.14 -5.57
CA HIS A 684 -30.17 -21.32 -6.44
C HIS A 684 -30.92 -21.15 -7.77
N GLY A 685 -30.25 -21.41 -8.88
CA GLY A 685 -30.87 -21.42 -10.22
C GLY A 685 -31.42 -20.08 -10.72
N VAL A 686 -31.16 -18.96 -10.03
CA VAL A 686 -31.52 -17.59 -10.44
C VAL A 686 -30.33 -16.62 -10.31
N GLY A 687 -29.73 -16.53 -9.14
CA GLY A 687 -28.62 -15.59 -8.86
C GLY A 687 -27.35 -15.96 -9.61
N ASN A 688 -27.14 -17.26 -9.81
CA ASN A 688 -26.09 -17.84 -10.64
C ASN A 688 -26.21 -17.43 -12.13
N TYR A 689 -27.41 -17.41 -12.71
CA TYR A 689 -27.63 -17.01 -14.10
C TYR A 689 -27.55 -15.49 -14.30
N LEU A 690 -28.05 -14.70 -13.33
CA LEU A 690 -27.85 -13.24 -13.33
C LEU A 690 -26.38 -12.85 -13.20
N CYS A 691 -25.62 -13.61 -12.41
CA CYS A 691 -24.17 -13.48 -12.28
C CYS A 691 -23.46 -13.80 -13.61
N SER A 692 -23.77 -14.92 -14.27
CA SER A 692 -23.05 -15.32 -15.50
C SER A 692 -23.29 -14.38 -16.67
N ASP A 693 -24.52 -13.88 -16.84
CA ASP A 693 -24.86 -12.84 -17.81
C ASP A 693 -24.00 -11.58 -17.62
N THR A 694 -23.97 -11.06 -16.39
CA THR A 694 -23.22 -9.86 -16.03
C THR A 694 -21.71 -10.08 -16.17
N LEU A 695 -21.20 -11.24 -15.75
CA LEU A 695 -19.78 -11.58 -15.77
C LEU A 695 -19.26 -11.75 -17.20
N LEU A 696 -19.98 -12.44 -18.09
CA LEU A 696 -19.62 -12.60 -19.49
C LEU A 696 -19.59 -11.25 -20.24
N LYS A 697 -20.59 -10.39 -19.99
CA LYS A 697 -20.61 -9.00 -20.51
C LYS A 697 -19.44 -8.17 -19.99
N ALA A 698 -19.09 -8.32 -18.71
CA ALA A 698 -17.95 -7.63 -18.09
C ALA A 698 -16.59 -8.12 -18.63
N HIS A 699 -16.43 -9.43 -18.84
CA HIS A 699 -15.27 -10.02 -19.52
C HIS A 699 -15.10 -9.45 -20.93
N ALA A 700 -16.17 -9.45 -21.74
CA ALA A 700 -16.15 -8.94 -23.11
C ALA A 700 -15.77 -7.45 -23.18
N GLU A 701 -16.39 -6.59 -22.38
CA GLU A 701 -16.04 -5.16 -22.35
C GLU A 701 -14.61 -4.89 -21.86
N VAL A 702 -14.05 -5.74 -20.98
CA VAL A 702 -12.64 -5.66 -20.58
C VAL A 702 -11.69 -6.14 -21.68
N TYR A 703 -12.05 -7.18 -22.44
CA TYR A 703 -11.28 -7.60 -23.62
C TYR A 703 -11.23 -6.51 -24.68
N HIS A 704 -12.39 -5.94 -25.06
CA HIS A 704 -12.46 -4.88 -26.07
C HIS A 704 -11.77 -3.59 -25.60
N LEU A 705 -11.93 -3.20 -24.33
CA LEU A 705 -11.14 -2.13 -23.72
C LEU A 705 -9.63 -2.36 -23.90
N TYR A 706 -9.13 -3.58 -23.64
CA TYR A 706 -7.73 -3.92 -23.85
C TYR A 706 -7.35 -3.86 -25.33
N ASN A 707 -8.13 -4.50 -26.19
CA ASN A 707 -7.88 -4.59 -27.61
C ASN A 707 -7.78 -3.22 -28.29
N ASP A 708 -8.72 -2.33 -27.97
CA ASP A 708 -8.89 -1.06 -28.68
C ASP A 708 -7.98 0.05 -28.10
N THR A 709 -7.65 -0.04 -26.80
CA THR A 709 -6.90 1.03 -26.09
C THR A 709 -5.46 0.65 -25.77
N TYR A 710 -5.19 -0.60 -25.39
CA TYR A 710 -3.93 -1.00 -24.75
C TYR A 710 -3.07 -1.92 -25.62
N ARG A 711 -3.66 -2.92 -26.28
CA ARG A 711 -2.96 -3.88 -27.16
C ARG A 711 -2.05 -3.20 -28.20
N PRO A 712 -2.42 -2.09 -28.87
CA PRO A 712 -1.57 -1.43 -29.87
C PRO A 712 -0.28 -0.78 -29.32
N VAL A 713 -0.17 -0.63 -27.99
CA VAL A 713 0.97 0.00 -27.31
C VAL A 713 1.69 -0.98 -26.38
N GLN A 714 0.95 -1.85 -25.69
CA GLN A 714 1.47 -2.77 -24.69
C GLN A 714 1.82 -4.15 -25.26
N ASN A 715 1.20 -4.53 -26.39
CA ASN A 715 1.34 -5.84 -27.05
C ASN A 715 1.19 -7.05 -26.11
N GLY A 716 0.28 -6.94 -25.14
CA GLY A 716 -0.11 -8.04 -24.26
C GLY A 716 -1.28 -8.87 -24.80
N ARG A 717 -1.63 -9.91 -24.04
CA ARG A 717 -2.58 -10.95 -24.37
C ARG A 717 -3.59 -11.11 -23.23
N ILE A 718 -4.87 -11.35 -23.55
CA ILE A 718 -5.96 -11.52 -22.59
C ILE A 718 -6.59 -12.91 -22.76
N MET A 719 -6.88 -13.56 -21.64
CA MET A 719 -7.72 -14.76 -21.58
C MET A 719 -8.79 -14.68 -20.48
N ILE A 720 -9.69 -15.67 -20.48
CA ILE A 720 -10.48 -16.07 -19.30
C ILE A 720 -9.99 -17.45 -18.82
N SER A 721 -10.13 -17.74 -17.53
CA SER A 721 -9.68 -18.98 -16.89
C SER A 721 -10.90 -19.75 -16.41
N LEU A 722 -11.27 -20.82 -17.12
CA LEU A 722 -12.49 -21.61 -16.92
C LEU A 722 -12.18 -22.92 -16.21
N ASN A 723 -12.98 -23.30 -15.20
CA ASN A 723 -12.80 -24.58 -14.53
C ASN A 723 -13.78 -25.65 -15.01
N SER A 724 -13.27 -26.87 -15.20
CA SER A 724 -14.11 -28.05 -15.37
C SER A 724 -13.78 -29.12 -14.34
N ILE A 725 -14.82 -29.59 -13.66
CA ILE A 725 -14.97 -31.02 -13.44
C ILE A 725 -15.30 -31.60 -14.82
N TRP A 726 -14.62 -32.65 -15.23
CA TRP A 726 -14.99 -33.38 -16.46
C TRP A 726 -16.09 -34.40 -16.11
N TYR A 727 -17.09 -34.56 -16.98
CA TYR A 727 -18.16 -35.54 -16.80
C TYR A 727 -18.05 -36.65 -17.85
N GLU A 728 -18.05 -37.90 -17.38
CA GLU A 728 -18.05 -39.11 -18.22
C GLU A 728 -19.26 -40.00 -17.92
N PRO A 729 -19.76 -40.79 -18.87
CA PRO A 729 -20.77 -41.81 -18.58
C PRO A 729 -20.20 -42.91 -17.67
N SER A 730 -20.97 -43.38 -16.68
CA SER A 730 -20.56 -44.52 -15.84
C SER A 730 -20.48 -45.85 -16.62
N ASP A 731 -21.26 -45.95 -17.70
CA ASP A 731 -21.20 -46.98 -18.74
C ASP A 731 -21.07 -46.28 -20.11
N PRO A 732 -19.87 -46.24 -20.71
CA PRO A 732 -19.65 -45.66 -22.04
C PRO A 732 -20.41 -46.33 -23.19
N SER A 733 -21.03 -47.50 -22.97
CA SER A 733 -21.92 -48.14 -23.96
C SER A 733 -23.38 -47.67 -23.86
N ASN A 734 -23.76 -47.00 -22.76
CA ASN A 734 -25.10 -46.46 -22.55
C ASN A 734 -25.24 -45.07 -23.18
N ALA A 735 -25.89 -45.01 -24.34
CA ALA A 735 -26.13 -43.77 -25.09
C ALA A 735 -26.87 -42.68 -24.31
N GLU A 736 -27.72 -43.02 -23.32
CA GLU A 736 -28.38 -42.03 -22.46
C GLU A 736 -27.35 -41.33 -21.55
N GLN A 737 -26.47 -42.12 -20.90
CA GLN A 737 -25.42 -41.56 -20.04
C GLN A 737 -24.38 -40.78 -20.85
N VAL A 738 -24.05 -41.23 -22.07
CA VAL A 738 -23.15 -40.50 -22.99
C VAL A 738 -23.73 -39.12 -23.33
N ALA A 739 -25.02 -39.06 -23.69
CA ALA A 739 -25.69 -37.79 -23.98
C ALA A 739 -25.76 -36.88 -22.74
N LEU A 740 -26.11 -37.42 -21.58
CA LEU A 740 -26.17 -36.66 -20.33
C LEU A 740 -24.81 -36.17 -19.83
N ALA A 741 -23.71 -36.88 -20.14
CA ALA A 741 -22.36 -36.41 -19.88
C ALA A 741 -22.01 -35.18 -20.73
N GLU A 742 -22.37 -35.16 -22.01
CA GLU A 742 -22.26 -33.95 -22.85
C GLU A 742 -23.10 -32.81 -22.28
N VAL A 743 -24.35 -33.06 -21.85
CA VAL A 743 -25.17 -32.03 -21.18
C VAL A 743 -24.48 -31.48 -19.93
N ALA A 744 -23.93 -32.33 -19.07
CA ALA A 744 -23.22 -31.89 -17.87
C ALA A 744 -21.95 -31.08 -18.19
N ASN A 745 -21.16 -31.47 -19.20
CA ASN A 745 -20.00 -30.71 -19.67
C ASN A 745 -20.40 -29.36 -20.28
N GLN A 746 -21.51 -29.29 -21.01
CA GLN A 746 -22.09 -28.02 -21.49
C GLN A 746 -22.56 -27.13 -20.32
N PHE A 747 -23.22 -27.69 -19.31
CA PHE A 747 -23.67 -26.94 -18.13
C PHE A 747 -22.52 -26.46 -17.22
N LYS A 748 -21.39 -27.18 -17.14
CA LYS A 748 -20.22 -26.80 -16.30
C LYS A 748 -19.25 -25.87 -17.02
N PHE A 749 -18.80 -26.26 -18.22
CA PHE A 749 -17.76 -25.54 -18.98
C PHE A 749 -18.34 -24.77 -20.17
N GLY A 750 -19.23 -25.40 -20.95
CA GLY A 750 -19.88 -24.78 -22.11
C GLY A 750 -20.64 -23.49 -21.77
N TRP A 751 -21.25 -23.40 -20.59
CA TRP A 751 -21.93 -22.21 -20.06
C TRP A 751 -21.09 -20.93 -20.16
N PHE A 752 -19.77 -21.03 -19.99
CA PHE A 752 -18.84 -19.90 -20.10
C PHE A 752 -17.93 -19.96 -21.34
N ALA A 753 -17.65 -21.15 -21.88
CA ALA A 753 -16.83 -21.32 -23.08
C ALA A 753 -17.60 -21.04 -24.38
N HIS A 754 -18.82 -21.57 -24.52
CA HIS A 754 -19.63 -21.44 -25.73
C HIS A 754 -19.91 -19.98 -26.13
N PRO A 755 -20.24 -19.04 -25.22
CA PRO A 755 -20.45 -17.64 -25.59
C PRO A 755 -19.21 -16.95 -26.21
N ILE A 756 -18.01 -17.47 -25.93
CA ILE A 756 -16.73 -16.84 -26.27
C ILE A 756 -16.05 -17.54 -27.46
N PHE A 757 -16.10 -18.87 -27.53
CA PHE A 757 -15.23 -19.66 -28.41
C PHE A 757 -15.93 -20.44 -29.55
N THR A 758 -17.25 -20.37 -29.69
CA THR A 758 -17.95 -20.93 -30.88
C THR A 758 -18.24 -19.85 -31.93
N GLU A 759 -18.50 -20.25 -33.18
CA GLU A 759 -18.84 -19.32 -34.27
C GLU A 759 -20.28 -18.79 -34.12
N GLU A 760 -21.14 -19.55 -33.46
CA GLU A 760 -22.50 -19.20 -33.07
C GLU A 760 -22.50 -18.16 -31.94
N GLY A 761 -21.64 -18.35 -30.93
CA GLY A 761 -21.71 -17.62 -29.66
C GLY A 761 -22.97 -17.99 -28.86
N GLY A 762 -23.35 -17.12 -27.91
CA GLY A 762 -24.50 -17.37 -27.04
C GLY A 762 -24.30 -18.52 -26.05
N TYR A 763 -25.32 -18.79 -25.22
CA TYR A 763 -25.30 -19.95 -24.32
C TYR A 763 -25.55 -21.27 -25.08
N PRO A 764 -25.07 -22.43 -24.58
CA PRO A 764 -25.35 -23.73 -25.22
C PRO A 764 -26.85 -23.98 -25.36
N ALA A 765 -27.30 -24.41 -26.54
CA ALA A 765 -28.72 -24.60 -26.84
C ALA A 765 -29.43 -25.54 -25.83
N VAL A 766 -28.78 -26.67 -25.49
CA VAL A 766 -29.32 -27.63 -24.50
C VAL A 766 -29.48 -27.03 -23.10
N MET A 767 -28.64 -26.06 -22.74
CA MET A 767 -28.75 -25.34 -21.47
C MET A 767 -29.95 -24.39 -21.48
N VAL A 768 -30.15 -23.65 -22.57
CA VAL A 768 -31.30 -22.77 -22.76
C VAL A 768 -32.60 -23.57 -22.74
N GLU A 769 -32.65 -24.69 -23.47
CA GLU A 769 -33.83 -25.57 -23.55
C GLU A 769 -34.16 -26.21 -22.20
N ASN A 770 -33.20 -26.83 -21.52
CA ASN A 770 -33.42 -27.47 -20.22
C ASN A 770 -33.87 -26.46 -19.15
N VAL A 771 -33.19 -25.31 -19.04
CA VAL A 771 -33.56 -24.28 -18.04
C VAL A 771 -34.96 -23.72 -18.34
N ALA A 772 -35.32 -23.52 -19.61
CA ALA A 772 -36.67 -23.10 -19.99
C ALA A 772 -37.73 -24.16 -19.61
N GLN A 773 -37.47 -25.44 -19.89
CA GLN A 773 -38.37 -26.55 -19.52
C GLN A 773 -38.55 -26.65 -18.01
N GLN A 774 -37.47 -26.61 -17.22
CA GLN A 774 -37.54 -26.66 -15.75
C GLN A 774 -38.22 -25.41 -15.18
N SER A 775 -37.96 -24.22 -15.73
CA SER A 775 -38.64 -22.99 -15.31
C SER A 775 -40.16 -23.07 -15.53
N ALA A 776 -40.59 -23.65 -16.65
CA ALA A 776 -42.01 -23.88 -16.93
C ALA A 776 -42.62 -24.95 -16.01
N ALA A 777 -41.90 -26.04 -15.73
CA ALA A 777 -42.31 -27.07 -14.77
C ALA A 777 -42.39 -26.54 -13.32
N GLU A 778 -41.62 -25.50 -13.00
CA GLU A 778 -41.65 -24.76 -11.72
C GLU A 778 -42.71 -23.65 -11.69
N GLY A 779 -43.50 -23.48 -12.76
CA GLY A 779 -44.58 -22.50 -12.86
C GLY A 779 -44.12 -21.05 -13.03
N LEU A 780 -42.88 -20.82 -13.44
CA LEU A 780 -42.32 -19.47 -13.61
C LEU A 780 -42.79 -18.84 -14.93
N PRO A 781 -43.12 -17.52 -14.95
CA PRO A 781 -43.68 -16.86 -16.13
C PRO A 781 -42.66 -16.55 -17.23
N LYS A 782 -41.36 -16.74 -16.96
CA LYS A 782 -40.27 -16.69 -17.95
C LYS A 782 -39.15 -17.68 -17.55
N PRO A 783 -38.29 -18.10 -18.49
CA PRO A 783 -37.08 -18.86 -18.17
C PRO A 783 -36.17 -18.13 -17.16
N ARG A 784 -35.50 -18.90 -16.29
CA ARG A 784 -34.53 -18.37 -15.31
C ARG A 784 -33.20 -17.93 -15.93
N LEU A 785 -32.78 -18.57 -17.03
CA LEU A 785 -31.66 -18.13 -17.86
C LEU A 785 -32.18 -17.16 -18.93
N GLU A 786 -31.79 -15.89 -18.84
CA GLU A 786 -32.07 -14.90 -19.87
C GLU A 786 -31.04 -15.02 -21.01
N GLN A 787 -31.49 -14.97 -22.26
CA GLN A 787 -30.62 -15.10 -23.43
C GLN A 787 -30.01 -13.76 -23.81
N PHE A 788 -28.76 -13.78 -24.29
CA PHE A 788 -28.14 -12.61 -24.90
C PHE A 788 -28.90 -12.18 -26.16
N ASP A 789 -28.99 -10.87 -26.39
CA ASP A 789 -29.42 -10.33 -27.68
C ASP A 789 -28.29 -10.42 -28.73
N GLU A 790 -28.63 -10.17 -30.00
CA GLU A 790 -27.67 -10.22 -31.12
C GLU A 790 -26.45 -9.30 -30.90
N TYR A 791 -26.63 -8.16 -30.22
CA TYR A 791 -25.51 -7.28 -29.88
C TYR A 791 -24.55 -7.99 -28.92
N TRP A 792 -25.06 -8.55 -27.82
CA TRP A 792 -24.22 -9.23 -26.83
C TRP A 792 -23.62 -10.54 -27.35
N ILE A 793 -24.31 -11.30 -28.21
CA ILE A 793 -23.74 -12.48 -28.88
C ILE A 793 -22.50 -12.08 -29.70
N GLN A 794 -22.62 -11.10 -30.60
CA GLN A 794 -21.47 -10.66 -31.42
C GLN A 794 -20.43 -9.87 -30.61
N ARG A 795 -20.77 -9.35 -29.42
CA ARG A 795 -19.85 -8.64 -28.53
C ARG A 795 -19.02 -9.56 -27.65
N ILE A 796 -19.55 -10.70 -27.22
CA ILE A 796 -18.86 -11.69 -26.36
C ILE A 796 -18.09 -12.73 -27.19
N LYS A 797 -18.55 -13.06 -28.40
CA LYS A 797 -17.83 -13.98 -29.28
C LYS A 797 -16.42 -13.46 -29.63
N GLY A 798 -15.43 -14.35 -29.51
CA GLY A 798 -14.03 -14.09 -29.82
C GLY A 798 -13.25 -13.29 -28.77
N THR A 799 -13.80 -13.00 -27.58
CA THR A 799 -13.15 -12.13 -26.58
C THR A 799 -12.06 -12.78 -25.73
N SER A 800 -11.29 -13.72 -26.30
CA SER A 800 -10.19 -14.38 -25.59
C SER A 800 -9.10 -14.81 -26.57
N ASP A 801 -7.84 -14.43 -26.31
CA ASP A 801 -6.70 -14.77 -27.17
C ASP A 801 -6.26 -16.24 -26.98
N PHE A 802 -6.60 -16.83 -25.83
CA PHE A 802 -6.32 -18.20 -25.43
C PHE A 802 -7.49 -18.76 -24.61
N LEU A 803 -7.59 -20.09 -24.53
CA LEU A 803 -8.47 -20.77 -23.59
C LEU A 803 -7.70 -21.12 -22.30
N GLY A 804 -7.96 -20.41 -21.21
CA GLY A 804 -7.43 -20.76 -19.88
C GLY A 804 -8.26 -21.88 -19.25
N ILE A 805 -7.64 -22.97 -18.83
CA ILE A 805 -8.32 -24.12 -18.22
C ILE A 805 -7.75 -24.42 -16.83
N ASN A 806 -8.64 -24.47 -15.84
CA ASN A 806 -8.37 -25.03 -14.53
C ASN A 806 -9.03 -26.42 -14.45
N HIS A 807 -8.29 -27.44 -14.02
CA HIS A 807 -8.83 -28.79 -13.93
C HIS A 807 -8.11 -29.63 -12.88
N TYR A 808 -8.88 -30.47 -12.17
CA TYR A 808 -8.39 -31.25 -11.05
C TYR A 808 -8.95 -32.68 -10.97
N THR A 809 -10.15 -32.95 -11.52
CA THR A 809 -10.86 -34.23 -11.32
C THR A 809 -12.06 -34.44 -12.28
N THR A 810 -12.59 -35.67 -12.26
CA THR A 810 -13.67 -36.18 -13.12
C THR A 810 -14.80 -36.79 -12.28
N HIS A 811 -16.05 -36.58 -12.70
CA HIS A 811 -17.26 -37.21 -12.13
C HIS A 811 -17.90 -38.14 -13.16
N LEU A 812 -18.70 -39.11 -12.70
CA LEU A 812 -19.48 -40.00 -13.57
C LEU A 812 -20.97 -39.63 -13.59
N ILE A 813 -21.62 -39.83 -14.73
CA ILE A 813 -23.08 -39.77 -14.90
C ILE A 813 -23.66 -41.18 -14.82
N THR A 814 -24.59 -41.43 -13.90
CA THR A 814 -25.20 -42.76 -13.68
C THR A 814 -26.56 -42.94 -14.37
N GLY A 815 -27.17 -41.87 -14.87
CA GLY A 815 -28.43 -41.91 -15.62
C GLY A 815 -29.24 -40.61 -15.51
N ALA A 816 -30.40 -40.58 -16.15
CA ALA A 816 -31.35 -39.48 -16.05
C ALA A 816 -31.93 -39.34 -14.63
N GLY A 817 -32.16 -38.11 -14.19
CA GLY A 817 -32.82 -37.83 -12.90
C GLY A 817 -32.48 -36.47 -12.30
N VAL A 818 -32.80 -36.30 -11.03
CA VAL A 818 -32.42 -35.12 -10.23
C VAL A 818 -31.65 -35.61 -9.02
N ASP A 819 -30.52 -34.97 -8.70
CA ASP A 819 -29.78 -35.26 -7.47
C ASP A 819 -30.71 -35.09 -6.26
N PRO A 820 -30.87 -36.11 -5.39
CA PRO A 820 -31.83 -36.09 -4.28
C PRO A 820 -31.45 -35.11 -3.14
N THR A 821 -30.35 -34.39 -3.28
CA THR A 821 -29.90 -33.32 -2.37
C THR A 821 -30.03 -31.92 -2.97
N ALA A 822 -30.26 -31.80 -4.29
CA ALA A 822 -30.42 -30.52 -4.97
C ALA A 822 -31.67 -29.75 -4.52
N LYS A 823 -31.58 -28.42 -4.50
CA LYS A 823 -32.73 -27.53 -4.30
C LYS A 823 -33.51 -27.34 -5.61
N SER A 824 -34.69 -26.74 -5.53
CA SER A 824 -35.52 -26.39 -6.69
C SER A 824 -35.99 -24.95 -6.54
N PRO A 825 -35.70 -24.05 -7.50
CA PRO A 825 -34.77 -24.22 -8.63
C PRO A 825 -33.32 -24.50 -8.21
N SER A 826 -32.49 -25.03 -9.12
CA SER A 826 -31.02 -25.11 -9.01
C SER A 826 -30.37 -25.53 -10.35
N TRP A 827 -29.09 -25.19 -10.55
CA TRP A 827 -28.29 -25.64 -11.71
C TRP A 827 -28.21 -27.17 -11.81
N LEU A 828 -28.01 -27.86 -10.67
CA LEU A 828 -27.98 -29.34 -10.61
C LEU A 828 -29.28 -29.97 -11.14
N LYS A 829 -30.43 -29.38 -10.84
CA LYS A 829 -31.73 -29.84 -11.35
C LYS A 829 -31.90 -29.53 -12.84
N ASP A 830 -31.33 -28.42 -13.31
CA ASP A 830 -31.40 -28.01 -14.72
C ASP A 830 -30.60 -28.93 -15.66
N ILE A 831 -29.57 -29.63 -15.17
CA ILE A 831 -28.84 -30.65 -15.95
C ILE A 831 -29.72 -31.86 -16.31
N GLY A 832 -30.56 -32.32 -15.37
CA GLY A 832 -31.40 -33.51 -15.55
C GLY A 832 -30.67 -34.86 -15.46
N ALA A 833 -29.45 -34.89 -14.92
CA ALA A 833 -28.64 -36.09 -14.72
C ALA A 833 -28.30 -36.34 -13.25
N VAL A 834 -28.15 -37.62 -12.87
CA VAL A 834 -27.56 -38.01 -11.58
C VAL A 834 -26.05 -38.16 -11.75
N THR A 835 -25.29 -37.43 -10.94
CA THR A 835 -23.81 -37.47 -10.95
C THR A 835 -23.28 -38.24 -9.73
N THR A 836 -22.15 -38.93 -9.87
CA THR A 836 -21.44 -39.57 -8.76
C THR A 836 -19.95 -39.29 -8.82
N MET A 837 -19.34 -39.37 -7.64
CA MET A 837 -17.90 -39.22 -7.42
C MET A 837 -17.19 -40.55 -7.22
N GLU A 838 -17.92 -41.66 -7.21
CA GLU A 838 -17.37 -43.02 -7.12
C GLU A 838 -16.95 -43.51 -8.52
N VAL A 839 -15.98 -42.79 -9.11
CA VAL A 839 -15.13 -43.34 -10.18
C VAL A 839 -14.44 -44.58 -9.64
N GLY A 840 -14.34 -45.65 -10.44
CA GLY A 840 -13.90 -46.99 -10.01
C GLY A 840 -12.42 -47.15 -9.65
N GLY A 841 -11.77 -46.10 -9.14
CA GLY A 841 -10.34 -46.05 -8.85
C GLY A 841 -10.02 -45.63 -7.42
N ASP A 842 -8.71 -45.49 -7.16
CA ASP A 842 -8.17 -45.13 -5.86
C ASP A 842 -8.41 -43.63 -5.55
N SER A 843 -9.21 -43.37 -4.51
CA SER A 843 -9.36 -42.02 -3.93
C SER A 843 -8.01 -41.36 -3.68
N ALA A 844 -7.88 -40.09 -4.08
CA ALA A 844 -6.59 -39.43 -4.34
C ALA A 844 -5.60 -39.42 -3.16
N SER A 845 -6.09 -39.40 -1.93
CA SER A 845 -5.26 -39.52 -0.72
C SER A 845 -5.72 -40.66 0.17
N GLU A 846 -4.75 -41.37 0.74
CA GLU A 846 -4.94 -42.57 1.56
C GLU A 846 -5.76 -42.29 2.83
N TRP A 847 -5.54 -41.11 3.46
CA TRP A 847 -6.31 -40.70 4.63
C TRP A 847 -7.80 -40.52 4.32
N LEU A 848 -8.17 -40.12 3.10
CA LEU A 848 -9.56 -39.92 2.68
C LEU A 848 -10.31 -41.26 2.57
N ARG A 849 -9.59 -42.35 2.30
CA ARG A 849 -10.10 -43.73 2.33
C ARG A 849 -10.40 -44.11 3.78
N ALA A 850 -9.39 -43.95 4.65
CA ALA A 850 -9.49 -44.25 6.07
C ALA A 850 -10.53 -43.37 6.81
N ASP A 851 -10.76 -42.12 6.40
CA ASP A 851 -11.81 -41.28 6.98
C ASP A 851 -13.20 -41.63 6.45
N LYS A 852 -13.37 -41.92 5.14
CA LYS A 852 -14.65 -42.47 4.64
C LYS A 852 -15.00 -43.79 5.33
N GLU A 853 -14.00 -44.61 5.67
CA GLU A 853 -14.18 -45.86 6.40
C GLU A 853 -14.54 -45.61 7.87
N ARG A 854 -13.79 -44.76 8.59
CA ARG A 854 -14.09 -44.35 9.97
C ARG A 854 -15.41 -43.59 10.11
N GLU A 855 -15.85 -42.81 9.11
CA GLU A 855 -17.17 -42.20 9.10
C GLU A 855 -18.27 -43.25 8.87
N ARG A 856 -18.08 -44.18 7.91
CA ARG A 856 -18.99 -45.32 7.71
C ARG A 856 -19.12 -46.20 8.96
N GLU A 857 -18.12 -46.25 9.83
CA GLU A 857 -18.21 -46.87 11.17
C GLU A 857 -18.96 -45.98 12.17
N ARG A 858 -18.55 -44.71 12.33
CA ARG A 858 -19.18 -43.75 13.25
C ARG A 858 -20.67 -43.48 12.96
N GLU A 859 -21.09 -43.55 11.69
CA GLU A 859 -22.51 -43.44 11.31
C GLU A 859 -23.31 -44.68 11.72
N LYS A 860 -22.74 -45.89 11.56
CA LYS A 860 -23.34 -47.14 12.06
C LYS A 860 -23.52 -47.11 13.58
N GLU A 861 -22.54 -46.58 14.31
CA GLU A 861 -22.63 -46.42 15.77
C GLU A 861 -23.66 -45.35 16.20
N ARG A 862 -23.77 -44.23 15.46
CA ARG A 862 -24.58 -43.08 15.90
C ARG A 862 -26.07 -43.14 15.59
N GLY A 863 -26.50 -44.02 14.69
CA GLY A 863 -27.90 -44.47 14.62
C GLY A 863 -29.00 -43.43 14.30
N LYS A 864 -28.67 -42.20 13.88
CA LYS A 864 -29.62 -41.25 13.28
C LYS A 864 -28.95 -40.08 12.55
N LYS A 865 -29.60 -39.60 11.49
CA LYS A 865 -29.13 -38.52 10.61
C LYS A 865 -28.88 -37.21 11.38
N LYS A 866 -27.63 -36.75 11.41
CA LYS A 866 -27.27 -35.36 11.66
C LYS A 866 -26.48 -34.88 10.44
N LYS A 867 -27.10 -34.05 9.58
CA LYS A 867 -26.43 -33.52 8.38
C LYS A 867 -25.28 -32.60 8.82
N ILE A 868 -24.07 -33.14 8.84
CA ILE A 868 -22.83 -32.35 8.84
C ILE A 868 -22.68 -31.79 7.42
N PHE A 869 -22.27 -30.53 7.29
CA PHE A 869 -21.96 -29.97 5.97
C PHE A 869 -20.70 -30.64 5.45
N ILE A 870 -20.81 -31.34 4.32
CA ILE A 870 -19.71 -32.09 3.71
C ILE A 870 -18.60 -31.10 3.31
N ASN A 871 -17.35 -31.48 3.56
CA ASN A 871 -16.18 -30.66 3.26
C ASN A 871 -16.08 -30.43 1.74
N ILE A 872 -15.88 -29.19 1.31
CA ILE A 872 -16.17 -28.78 -0.07
C ILE A 872 -15.08 -29.21 -1.07
N ASN A 873 -13.84 -29.45 -0.60
CA ASN A 873 -12.73 -29.93 -1.44
C ASN A 873 -12.32 -31.40 -1.20
N SER A 874 -13.03 -32.18 -0.36
CA SER A 874 -12.74 -33.61 -0.10
C SER A 874 -13.09 -34.58 -1.26
N ASN A 875 -12.99 -34.05 -2.47
CA ASN A 875 -13.73 -34.45 -3.66
C ASN A 875 -12.82 -34.60 -4.90
N LEU A 876 -11.54 -34.25 -4.81
CA LEU A 876 -10.60 -34.47 -5.91
C LEU A 876 -10.20 -35.95 -5.99
N GLN A 877 -10.63 -36.65 -7.03
CA GLN A 877 -10.09 -37.95 -7.48
C GLN A 877 -8.99 -37.74 -8.54
N VAL A 878 -7.99 -38.63 -8.59
CA VAL A 878 -6.93 -38.61 -9.62
C VAL A 878 -7.44 -39.33 -10.86
N VAL A 879 -7.91 -38.58 -11.86
CA VAL A 879 -8.47 -39.13 -13.12
C VAL A 879 -7.83 -38.44 -14.34
N PRO A 880 -6.55 -38.69 -14.64
CA PRO A 880 -5.78 -37.96 -15.66
C PRO A 880 -6.38 -38.02 -17.06
N THR A 881 -6.92 -39.19 -17.43
CA THR A 881 -7.61 -39.44 -18.70
C THR A 881 -8.80 -38.50 -18.92
N GLY A 882 -9.46 -38.07 -17.85
CA GLY A 882 -10.55 -37.10 -17.94
C GLY A 882 -10.07 -35.70 -18.29
N PHE A 883 -8.85 -35.31 -17.87
CA PHE A 883 -8.26 -34.06 -18.35
C PHE A 883 -7.90 -34.16 -19.83
N ALA A 884 -7.33 -35.29 -20.24
CA ALA A 884 -7.02 -35.55 -21.64
C ALA A 884 -8.29 -35.49 -22.51
N ASN A 885 -9.41 -36.06 -22.03
CA ASN A 885 -10.70 -36.01 -22.70
C ASN A 885 -11.30 -34.60 -22.73
N LEU A 886 -11.20 -33.81 -21.65
CA LEU A 886 -11.56 -32.39 -21.66
C LEU A 886 -10.74 -31.57 -22.67
N LEU A 887 -9.43 -31.82 -22.78
CA LEU A 887 -8.55 -31.13 -23.74
C LEU A 887 -8.88 -31.51 -25.19
N ARG A 888 -9.14 -32.79 -25.48
CA ARG A 888 -9.64 -33.27 -26.78
C ARG A 888 -10.99 -32.65 -27.13
N TRP A 889 -11.92 -32.61 -26.18
CA TRP A 889 -13.26 -32.01 -26.34
C TRP A 889 -13.18 -30.50 -26.59
N CYS A 890 -12.31 -29.78 -25.86
CA CYS A 890 -12.06 -28.36 -26.13
C CYS A 890 -11.51 -28.13 -27.54
N LYS A 891 -10.64 -29.02 -28.04
CA LYS A 891 -10.14 -28.96 -29.42
C LYS A 891 -11.26 -29.17 -30.45
N SER A 892 -12.16 -30.15 -30.26
CA SER A 892 -13.25 -30.41 -31.19
C SER A 892 -14.35 -29.34 -31.15
N SER A 893 -14.70 -28.84 -29.96
CA SER A 893 -15.88 -27.97 -29.76
C SER A 893 -15.59 -26.48 -29.96
N TYR A 894 -14.32 -26.06 -29.92
CA TYR A 894 -13.93 -24.64 -29.94
C TYR A 894 -12.87 -24.30 -31.01
N ASN A 895 -12.85 -25.05 -32.12
CA ASN A 895 -11.98 -24.80 -33.28
C ASN A 895 -10.46 -24.85 -32.97
N ASP A 896 -10.03 -25.86 -32.19
CA ASP A 896 -8.64 -26.12 -31.80
C ASP A 896 -7.89 -24.86 -31.27
N PRO A 897 -8.40 -24.22 -30.20
CA PRO A 897 -7.85 -22.98 -29.67
C PRO A 897 -6.52 -23.24 -28.94
N PRO A 898 -5.62 -22.25 -28.82
CA PRO A 898 -4.43 -22.42 -28.00
C PRO A 898 -4.79 -22.33 -26.52
N ILE A 899 -4.37 -23.33 -25.76
CA ILE A 899 -4.77 -23.56 -24.36
C ILE A 899 -3.63 -23.17 -23.40
N TYR A 900 -3.97 -22.51 -22.30
CA TYR A 900 -3.11 -22.41 -21.12
C TYR A 900 -3.75 -23.20 -19.98
N ILE A 901 -3.04 -24.16 -19.39
CA ILE A 901 -3.48 -24.86 -18.19
C ILE A 901 -3.14 -23.95 -17.00
N THR A 902 -4.14 -23.20 -16.53
CA THR A 902 -3.97 -22.10 -15.58
C THR A 902 -3.99 -22.56 -14.12
N GLU A 903 -4.62 -23.70 -13.81
CA GLU A 903 -4.50 -24.42 -12.53
C GLU A 903 -4.65 -25.94 -12.70
N ASN A 904 -3.78 -26.71 -12.05
CA ASN A 904 -3.87 -28.17 -11.91
C ASN A 904 -3.04 -28.59 -10.68
N GLY A 905 -3.52 -29.46 -9.79
CA GLY A 905 -2.83 -29.68 -8.51
C GLY A 905 -3.44 -30.72 -7.56
N TYR A 906 -2.81 -30.90 -6.39
CA TYR A 906 -3.10 -31.98 -5.45
C TYR A 906 -3.13 -31.52 -3.99
N SER A 907 -4.19 -31.90 -3.26
CA SER A 907 -4.43 -31.59 -1.84
C SER A 907 -3.92 -32.71 -0.91
N ASP A 908 -3.14 -32.34 0.10
CA ASP A 908 -2.76 -33.20 1.23
C ASP A 908 -2.99 -32.52 2.59
N ARG A 909 -2.36 -33.06 3.65
CA ARG A 909 -2.43 -32.54 5.03
C ARG A 909 -1.14 -31.81 5.49
N GLY A 910 -0.28 -31.43 4.55
CA GLY A 910 0.94 -30.65 4.79
C GLY A 910 2.21 -31.46 5.08
N THR A 911 2.33 -32.69 4.56
CA THR A 911 3.57 -33.47 4.74
C THR A 911 4.71 -32.89 3.90
N LEU A 912 5.95 -32.97 4.40
CA LEU A 912 7.14 -32.56 3.64
C LEU A 912 7.58 -33.64 2.64
N GLU A 913 7.37 -34.91 2.97
CA GLU A 913 7.45 -36.03 2.03
C GLU A 913 6.06 -36.20 1.41
N ASP A 914 5.86 -35.58 0.24
CA ASP A 914 4.57 -35.44 -0.43
C ASP A 914 4.48 -36.31 -1.70
N TYR A 915 4.85 -37.59 -1.56
CA TYR A 915 4.79 -38.59 -2.63
C TYR A 915 3.44 -38.64 -3.37
N GLY A 916 2.32 -38.34 -2.70
CA GLY A 916 1.00 -38.21 -3.34
C GLY A 916 0.92 -37.08 -4.38
N ARG A 917 1.51 -35.91 -4.10
CA ARG A 917 1.60 -34.78 -5.05
C ARG A 917 2.52 -35.10 -6.22
N ILE A 918 3.62 -35.79 -5.95
CA ILE A 918 4.52 -36.27 -7.01
C ILE A 918 3.81 -37.30 -7.91
N LYS A 919 3.06 -38.23 -7.30
CA LYS A 919 2.27 -39.25 -8.00
C LYS A 919 1.16 -38.67 -8.86
N TYR A 920 0.58 -37.53 -8.47
CA TYR A 920 -0.37 -36.80 -9.28
C TYR A 920 0.27 -36.29 -10.58
N PHE A 921 1.50 -35.76 -10.52
CA PHE A 921 2.20 -35.21 -11.69
C PHE A 921 2.84 -36.29 -12.59
N ASN A 922 3.73 -37.13 -12.05
CA ASN A 922 4.24 -38.38 -12.66
C ASN A 922 5.09 -39.20 -11.65
N PRO A 923 4.75 -40.47 -11.35
CA PRO A 923 5.51 -41.36 -10.45
C PRO A 923 6.33 -42.47 -11.13
N ASN A 924 6.43 -42.49 -12.46
CA ASN A 924 6.36 -43.77 -13.17
C ASN A 924 7.50 -44.79 -12.91
N ASN A 925 7.11 -46.06 -13.05
CA ASN A 925 8.00 -47.19 -13.44
C ASN A 925 7.20 -48.50 -13.62
N ASN A 926 6.05 -48.66 -12.95
CA ASN A 926 5.28 -49.92 -12.94
C ASN A 926 3.85 -49.83 -13.50
N ASN A 927 3.31 -48.64 -13.84
CA ASN A 927 1.96 -48.53 -14.43
C ASN A 927 1.78 -47.23 -15.25
N PRO A 928 2.08 -47.23 -16.56
CA PRO A 928 2.27 -46.03 -17.38
C PRO A 928 0.96 -45.34 -17.86
N ILE A 929 -0.15 -45.49 -17.15
CA ILE A 929 -1.51 -45.14 -17.64
C ILE A 929 -2.20 -44.05 -16.77
N TYR A 930 -1.60 -43.64 -15.65
CA TYR A 930 -2.33 -42.92 -14.58
C TYR A 930 -1.58 -41.73 -13.93
N ASP A 931 -1.04 -40.78 -14.72
CA ASP A 931 -0.58 -39.49 -14.19
C ASP A 931 -0.90 -38.29 -15.12
N TYR A 932 -1.02 -37.10 -14.53
CA TYR A 932 -1.55 -35.91 -15.22
C TYR A 932 -0.59 -35.35 -16.27
N LEU A 933 0.72 -35.33 -16.04
CA LEU A 933 1.64 -34.73 -17.01
C LEU A 933 1.88 -35.65 -18.21
N THR A 934 1.90 -36.97 -18.03
CA THR A 934 1.98 -37.91 -19.16
C THR A 934 0.75 -37.79 -20.05
N GLU A 935 -0.47 -37.77 -19.49
CA GLU A 935 -1.70 -37.62 -20.28
C GLU A 935 -1.78 -36.28 -21.02
N ILE A 936 -1.33 -35.18 -20.42
CA ILE A 936 -1.22 -33.88 -21.12
C ILE A 936 -0.21 -33.96 -22.28
N LEU A 937 0.94 -34.61 -22.08
CA LEU A 937 1.96 -34.78 -23.13
C LEU A 937 1.49 -35.68 -24.27
N ASN A 938 0.77 -36.78 -23.97
CA ASN A 938 0.13 -37.64 -24.97
C ASN A 938 -0.84 -36.80 -25.84
N VAL A 939 -1.69 -35.99 -25.22
CA VAL A 939 -2.65 -35.11 -25.91
C VAL A 939 -1.98 -33.99 -26.73
N ILE A 940 -0.78 -33.54 -26.35
CA ILE A 940 0.01 -32.58 -27.13
C ILE A 940 0.65 -33.26 -28.36
N TYR A 941 1.24 -34.45 -28.20
CA TYR A 941 2.06 -35.08 -29.25
C TYR A 941 1.31 -36.04 -30.17
N GLU A 942 0.31 -36.76 -29.66
CA GLU A 942 -0.47 -37.74 -30.41
C GLU A 942 -1.77 -37.12 -30.97
N ASP A 943 -2.56 -36.45 -30.12
CA ASP A 943 -3.79 -35.77 -30.54
C ASP A 943 -3.55 -34.36 -31.11
N GLY A 944 -2.36 -33.79 -30.92
CA GLY A 944 -1.96 -32.49 -31.47
C GLY A 944 -2.72 -31.29 -30.89
N VAL A 945 -3.10 -31.31 -29.62
CA VAL A 945 -3.78 -30.17 -28.95
C VAL A 945 -2.78 -29.06 -28.63
N LYS A 946 -3.15 -27.81 -28.90
CA LYS A 946 -2.27 -26.63 -28.76
C LYS A 946 -2.10 -26.13 -27.32
N VAL A 947 -1.58 -26.94 -26.39
CA VAL A 947 -1.24 -26.47 -25.03
C VAL A 947 0.05 -25.63 -25.08
N LEU A 948 -0.01 -24.40 -24.58
CA LEU A 948 1.08 -23.40 -24.64
C LEU A 948 1.76 -23.14 -23.29
N GLY A 949 1.19 -23.62 -22.18
CA GLY A 949 1.73 -23.39 -20.85
C GLY A 949 0.91 -24.08 -19.76
N TYR A 950 1.54 -24.24 -18.60
CA TYR A 950 1.00 -24.98 -17.46
C TYR A 950 1.44 -24.30 -16.15
N THR A 951 0.51 -24.10 -15.21
CA THR A 951 0.80 -23.67 -13.83
C THR A 951 0.17 -24.59 -12.81
N ALA A 952 1.02 -25.19 -11.95
CA ALA A 952 0.55 -26.00 -10.83
C ALA A 952 -0.14 -25.15 -9.75
N TRP A 953 -1.26 -25.64 -9.22
CA TRP A 953 -1.82 -25.18 -7.95
C TRP A 953 -1.17 -26.00 -6.81
N THR A 954 -0.29 -25.43 -5.99
CA THR A 954 0.10 -24.02 -5.92
C THR A 954 1.56 -23.84 -5.45
N LEU A 955 2.08 -22.62 -5.49
CA LEU A 955 3.44 -22.31 -5.01
C LEU A 955 3.60 -22.71 -3.53
N MET A 956 2.72 -22.24 -2.66
CA MET A 956 2.78 -22.48 -1.22
C MET A 956 1.40 -22.68 -0.61
N ASP A 957 1.34 -23.43 0.49
CA ASP A 957 0.11 -23.64 1.25
C ASP A 957 -0.56 -22.29 1.59
N ASN A 958 -1.85 -22.17 1.27
CA ASN A 958 -2.61 -20.92 1.37
C ASN A 958 -3.98 -21.15 2.03
N PHE A 959 -4.80 -20.09 2.10
CA PHE A 959 -6.17 -20.18 2.62
C PHE A 959 -7.08 -20.75 1.52
N GLU A 960 -7.30 -22.05 1.55
CA GLU A 960 -8.08 -22.84 0.60
C GLU A 960 -9.59 -22.69 0.87
N TRP A 961 -10.05 -21.45 0.85
CA TRP A 961 -11.44 -21.03 0.90
C TRP A 961 -12.22 -21.65 2.08
N ARG A 962 -13.19 -22.53 1.81
CA ARG A 962 -14.00 -23.21 2.84
C ARG A 962 -13.21 -24.23 3.66
N ALA A 963 -12.12 -24.78 3.13
CA ALA A 963 -11.28 -25.74 3.83
C ALA A 963 -10.28 -25.07 4.80
N GLY A 964 -10.16 -23.74 4.76
CA GLY A 964 -9.23 -22.98 5.58
C GLY A 964 -7.78 -23.35 5.26
N PHE A 965 -7.04 -23.85 6.24
CA PHE A 965 -5.71 -24.43 6.05
C PHE A 965 -5.68 -25.93 6.40
N SER A 966 -6.85 -26.58 6.50
CA SER A 966 -6.95 -28.02 6.72
C SER A 966 -6.61 -28.85 5.48
N GLU A 967 -6.67 -28.24 4.30
CA GLU A 967 -6.23 -28.78 3.01
C GLU A 967 -5.03 -28.00 2.49
N ARG A 968 -4.07 -28.71 1.87
CA ARG A 968 -2.72 -28.20 1.60
C ARG A 968 -2.30 -28.55 0.17
N PHE A 969 -2.24 -27.55 -0.70
CA PHE A 969 -1.90 -27.70 -2.13
C PHE A 969 -0.45 -27.34 -2.49
N GLY A 970 0.28 -26.64 -1.62
CA GLY A 970 1.54 -25.99 -1.98
C GLY A 970 2.70 -26.94 -2.24
N PHE A 971 3.62 -26.56 -3.14
CA PHE A 971 4.98 -27.11 -3.16
C PHE A 971 5.75 -26.74 -1.89
N TYR A 972 5.51 -25.56 -1.33
CA TYR A 972 6.06 -25.12 -0.05
C TYR A 972 5.02 -25.24 1.07
N TYR A 973 5.38 -25.93 2.14
CA TYR A 973 4.62 -25.91 3.39
C TYR A 973 4.73 -24.53 4.04
N VAL A 974 3.61 -24.04 4.58
CA VAL A 974 3.55 -22.79 5.36
C VAL A 974 3.06 -23.09 6.77
N ASP A 975 3.88 -22.75 7.77
CA ASP A 975 3.45 -22.76 9.17
C ASP A 975 2.58 -21.51 9.44
N ILE A 976 1.29 -21.73 9.68
CA ILE A 976 0.30 -20.69 10.01
C ILE A 976 0.25 -20.35 11.51
N THR A 977 0.95 -21.12 12.35
CA THR A 977 1.07 -20.90 13.79
C THR A 977 2.30 -20.05 14.11
N ASP A 978 3.38 -20.20 13.33
CA ASP A 978 4.47 -19.24 13.29
C ASP A 978 4.02 -17.95 12.58
N PRO A 979 4.01 -16.79 13.24
CA PRO A 979 3.69 -15.51 12.58
C PRO A 979 4.62 -15.14 11.42
N ASN A 980 5.82 -15.73 11.32
CA ASN A 980 6.69 -15.58 10.16
C ASN A 980 6.08 -16.12 8.87
N ARG A 981 5.17 -17.10 8.93
CA ARG A 981 4.73 -17.85 7.75
C ARG A 981 5.92 -18.44 6.95
N PRO A 982 6.91 -19.10 7.59
CA PRO A 982 8.09 -19.58 6.88
C PRO A 982 7.68 -20.55 5.76
N ARG A 983 8.27 -20.40 4.57
CA ARG A 983 8.08 -21.34 3.46
C ARG A 983 9.10 -22.47 3.61
N THR A 984 8.63 -23.71 3.77
CA THR A 984 9.49 -24.91 3.87
C THR A 984 9.26 -25.78 2.63
N PRO A 985 10.27 -26.05 1.80
CA PRO A 985 10.08 -26.87 0.59
C PRO A 985 9.67 -28.30 0.93
N LYS A 986 8.63 -28.81 0.26
CA LYS A 986 8.28 -30.24 0.24
C LYS A 986 9.12 -30.97 -0.83
N LEU A 987 9.14 -32.30 -0.84
CA LEU A 987 9.90 -33.13 -1.78
C LEU A 987 9.54 -32.83 -3.25
N SER A 988 8.29 -32.47 -3.52
CA SER A 988 7.81 -32.01 -4.82
C SER A 988 8.52 -30.76 -5.37
N VAL A 989 9.13 -29.92 -4.55
CA VAL A 989 9.97 -28.79 -5.02
C VAL A 989 11.15 -29.31 -5.84
N GLU A 990 11.89 -30.29 -5.31
CA GLU A 990 13.04 -30.87 -6.00
C GLU A 990 12.65 -31.72 -7.22
N TYR A 991 11.44 -32.28 -7.21
CA TYR A 991 10.85 -32.92 -8.40
C TYR A 991 10.54 -31.90 -9.49
N TYR A 992 9.73 -30.88 -9.17
CA TYR A 992 9.23 -29.91 -10.16
C TYR A 992 10.36 -29.03 -10.72
N LYS A 993 11.34 -28.69 -9.87
CA LYS A 993 12.59 -28.04 -10.27
C LYS A 993 13.40 -28.86 -11.28
N LYS A 994 13.56 -30.17 -11.07
CA LYS A 994 14.20 -31.05 -12.08
C LYS A 994 13.39 -31.09 -13.37
N LEU A 995 12.06 -31.19 -13.27
CA LEU A 995 11.16 -31.20 -14.43
C LEU A 995 11.31 -29.94 -15.29
N ILE A 996 11.36 -28.75 -14.68
CA ILE A 996 11.59 -27.49 -15.41
C ILE A 996 13.03 -27.40 -15.94
N ALA A 997 14.03 -27.78 -15.13
CA ALA A 997 15.44 -27.66 -15.51
C ALA A 997 15.85 -28.59 -16.67
N HIS A 998 15.23 -29.77 -16.77
CA HIS A 998 15.50 -30.75 -17.84
C HIS A 998 14.47 -30.73 -18.96
N ARG A 999 13.26 -30.19 -18.72
CA ARG A 999 12.08 -30.27 -19.62
C ARG A 999 11.68 -31.73 -19.94
N GLU A 1000 11.95 -32.62 -18.99
CA GLU A 1000 11.73 -34.06 -19.05
C GLU A 1000 11.10 -34.54 -17.73
N LEU A 1001 10.30 -35.61 -17.78
CA LEU A 1001 9.65 -36.21 -16.61
C LEU A 1001 10.69 -36.93 -15.70
N PRO A 1002 10.94 -36.49 -14.45
CA PRO A 1002 11.99 -37.07 -13.62
C PRO A 1002 11.76 -38.53 -13.22
N GLN A 1003 12.82 -39.36 -13.30
CA GLN A 1003 12.79 -40.81 -13.07
C GLN A 1003 13.65 -41.27 -11.87
N ASP A 1004 14.00 -40.35 -10.96
CA ASP A 1004 14.92 -40.59 -9.83
C ASP A 1004 14.23 -41.36 -8.70
N ASP A 1005 14.82 -42.46 -8.23
CA ASP A 1005 14.22 -43.37 -7.23
C ASP A 1005 13.80 -42.68 -5.92
N ARG A 1006 14.42 -41.55 -5.55
CA ARG A 1006 14.04 -40.78 -4.34
C ARG A 1006 12.60 -40.24 -4.38
N PHE A 1007 11.98 -40.20 -5.55
CA PHE A 1007 10.61 -39.73 -5.76
C PHE A 1007 9.58 -40.85 -5.70
N LYS A 1008 10.00 -42.10 -5.47
CA LYS A 1008 9.14 -43.27 -5.30
C LYS A 1008 8.83 -43.45 -3.82
N ASP A 1009 7.56 -43.73 -3.51
CA ASP A 1009 7.07 -43.98 -2.17
C ASP A 1009 7.71 -45.26 -1.57
N PRO A 1010 8.50 -45.18 -0.48
CA PRO A 1010 9.15 -46.33 0.13
C PRO A 1010 8.18 -47.43 0.57
N LEU A 1011 6.93 -47.09 0.90
CA LEU A 1011 5.90 -48.04 1.35
C LEU A 1011 5.33 -48.90 0.20
N GLN A 1012 5.57 -48.52 -1.06
CA GLN A 1012 5.15 -49.31 -2.22
C GLN A 1012 6.21 -50.33 -2.69
N ILE A 1013 7.48 -50.12 -2.32
CA ILE A 1013 8.59 -51.00 -2.71
C ILE A 1013 8.42 -52.40 -2.07
N SER A 1014 7.96 -52.48 -0.82
CA SER A 1014 7.91 -53.74 -0.06
C SER A 1014 6.79 -54.73 -0.42
N LYS A 1015 6.09 -54.54 -1.55
CA LYS A 1015 5.02 -55.45 -2.03
C LYS A 1015 5.40 -56.27 -3.26
N THR A 1016 6.62 -56.14 -3.77
CA THR A 1016 7.12 -56.92 -4.92
C THR A 1016 8.48 -57.57 -4.70
N GLU A 1017 9.11 -57.35 -3.54
CA GLU A 1017 10.38 -57.97 -3.10
C GLU A 1017 10.20 -58.84 -1.84
N LEU A 1018 8.95 -59.21 -1.52
CA LEU A 1018 8.52 -60.15 -0.46
C LEU A 1018 7.49 -61.13 -1.03
#